data_AF-A0A7Y3BTH2-F1
#
_entry.id   AF-A0A7Y3BTH2-F1
#
_cell.length_a   1.000
_cell.length_b   1.000
_cell.length_c   1.000
_cell.angle_alpha   90.00
_cell.angle_beta   90.00
_cell.angle_gamma   90.00
#
_symmetry.space_group_name_H-M   'P 1'
#
loop_
_entity.id
_entity.type
_entity.pdbx_description
1 polymer ?
#
loop_
_entity_poly.entity_id
_entity_poly.type
_entity_poly.pdbx_seq_one_letter_code
_entity_poly.pdbx_strand_id
1 'polypeptide(L)'
;MMRLPVISLIACALVLASCRNNADTVALASLNRSAKLQFLCADIERTSGNRFVLQAILPAGLCDGETVVAPELEPQFLGAVTQIERGEVAVVNFTNGFISNTNPTVPGVTAVTVDEQPTGIQISPFAPAYTYLTSFSAKSIQAVPTEFIISGTTNLATPESRRLDAGPTDLALHESAQSTLITNEEGQVTGAEPTVDYRTLYAAIPELGVVAQVQVIINPVTGEQFLGGPVLLPLPTVGCPVDQVPAPEPGGLDSDRPVSDGNDYNRICPQGDTARENDNPRYRVIKTVKTTRPCAEGPSMGPRPIALTIDSGKEQGSASQTGTGDASDDVLLVADANQPLIHRFALGPGGATPLEPIITGTPTREIAVTPFVPASSADDDQAATERYLYAVSAIDGSILVIDYTEDPESTPEEDKTFGAVLPLIAGVSARANEENVESRNRARFAFSNVRAIEVISPSYELEDDTSGTGVRVPLDSICDPNDSNARALAQSASNMRGVFLAVSLSNGTMFFLDIYDLNAPCRGGACTLTETGPDRLASIRRHRERFQFTPATETVVEIDGSPSFQFNAAPGKLDETTGRPISSDGPGLEFINCPRETSIDTDGTERVASSMIGVFPALATGSNDDALICASSQVWSTFSERWDATWQGLIPNSEGGLGRFADENLEGTEAGNWFQAGDVPLCRVGVLGPQPADAALVESYLGDRLVITGELPPITRDDPACQEFADLRDELDERQVWFPILRAFNQELEIGESPASSTLLDRVRACFPEFTEYQIHTRQAYTVTGTTSGFINRVIPDALDECILDPSRPVDLPTADDPFLDVDTYLAGRAFASKQYINPLVSFQIGPFPPEAGEPIPNATLLNFNVSNQFVRLGLDTGAGISSLPASILFAPQQDQLYLVDLDAGIRRIVFSPLNIVQTFQ
;
A
#
# COMPACT_ATOMS: atom_id res chain seq x y z
N MET A 1 -57.88 17.46 21.48
CA MET A 1 -57.48 16.98 20.14
C MET A 1 -56.60 18.05 19.50
N MET A 2 -55.39 17.82 19.01
CA MET A 2 -54.37 16.80 19.21
C MET A 2 -53.11 17.51 18.68
N ARG A 3 -52.21 17.95 19.56
CA ARG A 3 -50.95 18.62 19.21
C ARG A 3 -49.80 17.72 19.67
N LEU A 4 -49.37 16.82 18.79
CA LEU A 4 -48.11 16.07 18.77
C LEU A 4 -48.03 15.51 17.32
N PRO A 5 -46.89 15.57 16.60
CA PRO A 5 -45.52 15.35 17.10
C PRO A 5 -44.45 16.27 16.45
N VAL A 6 -43.88 17.20 17.21
CA VAL A 6 -42.59 17.82 16.87
C VAL A 6 -41.51 17.44 17.89
N ILE A 7 -41.93 17.04 19.09
CA ILE A 7 -41.03 16.66 20.18
C ILE A 7 -40.40 15.27 19.95
N SER A 8 -41.04 14.37 19.19
CA SER A 8 -40.50 13.02 18.94
C SER A 8 -39.34 12.97 17.95
N LEU A 9 -39.28 13.93 17.02
CA LEU A 9 -38.21 14.01 16.00
C LEU A 9 -36.95 14.68 16.56
N ILE A 10 -37.11 15.67 17.44
CA ILE A 10 -35.98 16.31 18.13
C ILE A 10 -35.37 15.37 19.19
N ALA A 11 -36.20 14.54 19.85
CA ALA A 11 -35.69 13.52 20.79
C ALA A 11 -34.92 12.40 20.08
N CYS A 12 -35.34 11.93 18.90
CA CYS A 12 -34.56 10.95 18.12
C CYS A 12 -33.26 11.53 17.57
N ALA A 13 -33.25 12.81 17.14
CA ALA A 13 -32.03 13.47 16.69
C ALA A 13 -31.03 13.73 17.84
N LEU A 14 -31.52 14.00 19.06
CA LEU A 14 -30.66 14.16 20.24
C LEU A 14 -30.12 12.82 20.77
N VAL A 15 -30.85 11.70 20.61
CA VAL A 15 -30.36 10.37 20.98
C VAL A 15 -29.32 9.84 19.97
N LEU A 16 -29.41 10.21 18.68
CA LEU A 16 -28.37 9.90 17.70
C LEU A 16 -27.12 10.79 17.86
N ALA A 17 -27.26 12.01 18.37
CA ALA A 17 -26.12 12.88 18.70
C ALA A 17 -25.44 12.52 20.03
N SER A 18 -26.14 11.87 20.97
CA SER A 18 -25.58 11.48 22.27
C SER A 18 -24.86 10.13 22.30
N CYS A 19 -24.79 9.41 21.17
CA CYS A 19 -23.93 8.21 21.03
C CYS A 19 -22.58 8.53 20.34
N ARG A 20 -22.29 9.80 20.04
CA ARG A 20 -20.89 10.25 19.98
C ARG A 20 -20.44 10.49 21.41
N ASN A 21 -20.06 9.41 22.08
CA ASN A 21 -19.14 9.53 23.21
C ASN A 21 -17.86 10.13 22.65
N ASN A 22 -17.75 11.46 22.69
CA ASN A 22 -16.45 12.08 22.93
C ASN A 22 -16.06 11.60 24.34
N ALA A 23 -15.53 10.38 24.42
CA ALA A 23 -14.59 10.10 25.48
C ALA A 23 -13.52 11.16 25.31
N ASP A 24 -13.40 12.06 26.27
CA ASP A 24 -12.19 12.84 26.44
C ASP A 24 -11.06 11.82 26.58
N THR A 25 -10.46 11.42 25.46
CA THR A 25 -9.26 10.61 25.41
C THR A 25 -8.16 11.55 25.87
N VAL A 26 -8.02 11.65 27.19
CA VAL A 26 -6.76 12.07 27.78
C VAL A 26 -5.74 11.09 27.22
N ALA A 27 -4.96 11.52 26.24
CA ALA A 27 -3.76 10.81 25.82
C ALA A 27 -2.94 10.63 27.09
N LEU A 28 -3.03 9.45 27.68
CA LEU A 28 -2.23 9.13 28.84
C LEU A 28 -0.79 9.25 28.36
N ALA A 29 -0.02 10.15 28.98
CA ALA A 29 1.38 10.37 28.64
C ALA A 29 2.22 9.06 28.69
N SER A 30 1.65 7.98 29.23
CA SER A 30 2.19 6.63 29.32
C SER A 30 2.16 5.80 28.03
N LEU A 31 1.55 6.26 26.92
CA LEU A 31 1.65 5.57 25.61
C LEU A 31 2.08 6.50 24.45
N ASN A 32 2.54 7.70 24.78
CA ASN A 32 3.08 8.61 23.76
C ASN A 32 4.34 8.00 23.12
N ARG A 33 4.48 8.12 21.80
CA ARG A 33 5.57 7.57 20.98
C ARG A 33 5.74 6.06 21.11
N SER A 34 4.61 5.35 21.12
CA SER A 34 4.58 3.89 21.05
C SER A 34 5.03 3.42 19.67
N ALA A 35 5.84 2.35 19.62
CA ALA A 35 6.43 1.89 18.36
C ALA A 35 6.17 0.43 18.02
N LYS A 36 6.73 -0.50 18.80
CA LYS A 36 6.56 -1.94 18.64
C LYS A 36 5.76 -2.53 19.80
N LEU A 37 4.89 -3.49 19.51
CA LEU A 37 4.05 -4.24 20.43
C LEU A 37 4.40 -5.73 20.35
N GLN A 38 4.33 -6.44 21.47
CA GLN A 38 4.36 -7.91 21.51
C GLN A 38 3.31 -8.43 22.51
N PHE A 39 2.61 -9.51 22.15
CA PHE A 39 1.61 -10.11 23.02
C PHE A 39 2.22 -10.96 24.13
N LEU A 40 1.52 -11.03 25.26
CA LEU A 40 1.86 -11.91 26.38
C LEU A 40 0.59 -12.35 27.12
N CYS A 41 0.67 -13.52 27.74
CA CYS A 41 -0.41 -14.08 28.55
C CYS A 41 0.06 -14.17 30.01
N ALA A 42 -0.78 -13.73 30.94
CA ALA A 42 -0.46 -13.81 32.36
C ALA A 42 -1.73 -13.94 33.20
N ASP A 43 -1.59 -14.61 34.33
CA ASP A 43 -2.58 -14.56 35.40
C ASP A 43 -2.25 -13.39 36.34
N ILE A 44 -3.15 -12.41 36.37
CA ILE A 44 -2.99 -11.19 37.14
C ILE A 44 -4.28 -10.84 37.88
N GLU A 45 -4.17 -10.69 39.19
CA GLU A 45 -5.28 -10.29 40.05
C GLU A 45 -5.25 -8.77 40.26
N ARG A 46 -6.36 -8.09 39.98
CA ARG A 46 -6.49 -6.66 40.23
C ARG A 46 -6.74 -6.39 41.71
N THR A 47 -5.83 -5.66 42.35
CA THR A 47 -6.00 -5.27 43.76
C THR A 47 -6.70 -3.92 43.90
N SER A 48 -6.22 -2.87 43.24
CA SER A 48 -6.84 -1.52 43.29
C SER A 48 -6.33 -0.58 42.19
N GLY A 49 -7.20 0.18 41.53
CA GLY A 49 -6.81 1.13 40.49
C GLY A 49 -6.07 0.44 39.33
N ASN A 50 -4.85 0.91 39.01
CA ASN A 50 -3.94 0.29 38.03
C ASN A 50 -2.85 -0.57 38.71
N ARG A 51 -3.15 -1.18 39.87
CA ARG A 51 -2.25 -2.11 40.58
C ARG A 51 -2.75 -3.54 40.48
N PHE A 52 -1.80 -4.45 40.28
CA PHE A 52 -2.05 -5.87 40.04
C PHE A 52 -1.04 -6.71 40.81
N VAL A 53 -1.44 -7.93 41.15
CA VAL A 53 -0.56 -8.98 41.64
C VAL A 53 -0.43 -9.99 40.52
N LEU A 54 0.80 -10.15 40.03
CA LEU A 54 1.12 -11.19 39.06
C LEU A 54 1.19 -12.54 39.79
N GLN A 55 0.32 -13.46 39.40
CA GLN A 55 0.28 -14.81 39.96
C GLN A 55 1.18 -15.74 39.15
N ALA A 56 1.06 -15.70 37.82
CA ALA A 56 1.86 -16.50 36.91
C ALA A 56 2.01 -15.83 35.53
N ILE A 57 3.13 -16.09 34.86
CA ILE A 57 3.29 -15.81 33.43
C ILE A 57 2.95 -17.10 32.68
N LEU A 58 2.13 -17.01 31.64
CA LEU A 58 1.54 -18.15 30.95
C LEU A 58 1.94 -18.15 29.48
N PRO A 59 2.08 -19.33 28.83
CA PRO A 59 2.21 -19.42 27.39
C PRO A 59 1.05 -18.71 26.68
N ALA A 60 1.33 -18.10 25.53
CA ALA A 60 0.36 -17.28 24.81
C ALA A 60 -0.93 -18.03 24.46
N GLY A 61 -0.82 -19.34 24.15
CA GLY A 61 -1.95 -20.20 23.84
C GLY A 61 -2.98 -20.34 24.96
N LEU A 62 -2.63 -20.10 26.23
CA LEU A 62 -3.62 -20.18 27.32
C LEU A 62 -4.60 -18.99 27.39
N CYS A 63 -4.35 -17.94 26.60
CA CYS A 63 -5.21 -16.75 26.50
C CYS A 63 -6.13 -16.76 25.27
N ASP A 64 -6.31 -17.91 24.61
CA ASP A 64 -7.21 -18.10 23.46
C ASP A 64 -8.71 -18.16 23.86
N GLY A 65 -9.00 -18.56 25.10
CA GLY A 65 -10.37 -18.72 25.61
C GLY A 65 -11.02 -20.07 25.27
N GLU A 66 -10.32 -20.94 24.53
CA GLU A 66 -10.76 -22.31 24.24
C GLU A 66 -10.32 -23.29 25.33
N THR A 67 -9.17 -23.02 25.94
CA THR A 67 -8.60 -23.87 26.98
C THR A 67 -9.43 -23.84 28.26
N VAL A 68 -9.87 -25.01 28.74
CA VAL A 68 -10.56 -25.13 30.03
C VAL A 68 -9.54 -25.05 31.17
N VAL A 69 -9.43 -23.86 31.75
CA VAL A 69 -8.57 -23.58 32.90
C VAL A 69 -9.26 -23.86 34.23
N ALA A 70 -8.46 -24.20 35.24
CA ALA A 70 -8.95 -24.38 36.60
C ALA A 70 -9.43 -23.03 37.18
N PRO A 71 -10.41 -23.01 38.11
CA PRO A 71 -10.96 -21.77 38.67
C PRO A 71 -9.95 -20.87 39.37
N GLU A 72 -8.81 -21.42 39.78
CA GLU A 72 -7.71 -20.67 40.41
C GLU A 72 -6.84 -19.90 39.41
N LEU A 73 -6.98 -20.16 38.10
CA LEU A 73 -6.20 -19.52 37.05
C LEU A 73 -7.11 -18.59 36.23
N GLU A 74 -6.77 -17.30 36.17
CA GLU A 74 -7.47 -16.31 35.34
C GLU A 74 -6.55 -15.73 34.25
N PRO A 75 -6.39 -16.41 33.09
CA PRO A 75 -5.55 -15.91 32.00
C PRO A 75 -6.07 -14.56 31.46
N GLN A 76 -5.19 -13.58 31.38
CA GLN A 76 -5.47 -12.26 30.81
C GLN A 76 -4.53 -11.95 29.65
N PHE A 77 -5.10 -11.40 28.58
CA PHE A 77 -4.38 -11.06 27.37
C PHE A 77 -3.79 -9.66 27.47
N LEU A 78 -2.47 -9.60 27.37
CA LEU A 78 -1.66 -8.41 27.63
C LEU A 78 -0.78 -8.09 26.41
N GLY A 79 -0.31 -6.85 26.33
CA GLY A 79 0.62 -6.38 25.32
C GLY A 79 1.75 -5.55 25.92
N ALA A 80 3.00 -5.90 25.64
CA ALA A 80 4.17 -5.10 25.97
C ALA A 80 4.49 -4.15 24.83
N VAL A 81 4.56 -2.85 25.09
CA VAL A 81 4.73 -1.80 24.09
C VAL A 81 5.92 -0.92 24.42
N THR A 82 6.78 -0.74 23.41
CA THR A 82 7.98 0.09 23.49
C THR A 82 7.63 1.57 23.29
N GLN A 83 8.27 2.45 24.07
CA GLN A 83 8.14 3.90 23.98
C GLN A 83 9.47 4.55 23.62
N ILE A 84 9.63 4.98 22.37
CA ILE A 84 10.95 5.37 21.81
C ILE A 84 11.56 6.56 22.55
N GLU A 85 10.79 7.64 22.74
CA GLU A 85 11.33 8.88 23.33
C GLU A 85 11.70 8.73 24.81
N ARG A 86 11.04 7.82 25.54
CA ARG A 86 11.24 7.63 26.98
C ARG A 86 12.20 6.50 27.33
N GLY A 87 12.42 5.56 26.41
CA GLY A 87 13.21 4.39 26.71
C GLY A 87 12.51 3.39 27.62
N GLU A 88 11.18 3.31 27.53
CA GLU A 88 10.33 2.55 28.45
C GLU A 88 9.57 1.43 27.72
N VAL A 89 9.16 0.40 28.47
CA VAL A 89 8.22 -0.63 28.04
C VAL A 89 6.99 -0.61 28.97
N ALA A 90 5.84 -0.28 28.39
CA ALA A 90 4.55 -0.27 29.06
C ALA A 90 3.82 -1.60 28.81
N VAL A 91 3.09 -2.11 29.81
CA VAL A 91 2.23 -3.28 29.65
C VAL A 91 0.77 -2.84 29.65
N VAL A 92 0.05 -3.16 28.59
CA VAL A 92 -1.37 -2.86 28.42
C VAL A 92 -2.16 -4.15 28.57
N ASN A 93 -3.24 -4.10 29.33
CA ASN A 93 -4.18 -5.20 29.46
C ASN A 93 -5.34 -4.99 28.50
N PHE A 94 -5.46 -5.87 27.52
CA PHE A 94 -6.49 -5.77 26.48
C PHE A 94 -7.82 -6.37 26.91
N THR A 95 -7.82 -7.29 27.90
CA THR A 95 -9.03 -7.85 28.51
C THR A 95 -9.82 -6.78 29.28
N ASN A 96 -9.13 -5.96 30.07
CA ASN A 96 -9.72 -5.04 31.04
C ASN A 96 -9.46 -3.54 30.76
N GLY A 97 -8.64 -3.20 29.76
CA GLY A 97 -8.42 -1.83 29.27
C GLY A 97 -7.63 -0.93 30.21
N PHE A 98 -6.62 -1.45 30.90
CA PHE A 98 -5.75 -0.65 31.77
C PHE A 98 -4.27 -0.83 31.42
N ILE A 99 -3.44 0.10 31.87
CA ILE A 99 -1.97 0.02 31.75
C ILE A 99 -1.38 -0.35 33.12
N SER A 100 -0.47 -1.32 33.15
CA SER A 100 0.19 -1.75 34.38
C SER A 100 1.01 -0.60 34.98
N ASN A 101 0.86 -0.37 36.29
CA ASN A 101 1.67 0.59 37.02
C ASN A 101 2.79 -0.12 37.77
N THR A 102 4.01 0.01 37.25
CA THR A 102 5.20 -0.71 37.75
C THR A 102 5.76 -0.09 39.03
N ASN A 103 5.55 1.22 39.26
CA ASN A 103 5.98 1.91 40.46
C ASN A 103 4.84 2.70 41.14
N PRO A 104 4.25 2.15 42.22
CA PRO A 104 3.12 2.78 42.90
C PRO A 104 3.48 4.04 43.70
N THR A 105 4.76 4.36 43.85
CA THR A 105 5.23 5.55 44.61
C THR A 105 5.24 6.82 43.77
N VAL A 106 5.21 6.68 42.45
CA VAL A 106 5.14 7.79 41.49
C VAL A 106 3.67 8.03 41.14
N PRO A 107 3.13 9.25 41.28
CA PRO A 107 1.77 9.55 40.85
C PRO A 107 1.59 9.33 39.34
N GLY A 108 0.55 8.59 38.96
CA GLY A 108 0.24 8.26 37.56
C GLY A 108 0.51 6.79 37.23
N VAL A 109 0.58 6.50 35.93
CA VAL A 109 0.99 5.18 35.41
C VAL A 109 2.47 5.26 35.06
N THR A 110 3.25 4.29 35.54
CA THR A 110 4.68 4.19 35.23
C THR A 110 4.99 2.88 34.52
N ALA A 111 5.91 2.97 33.56
CA ALA A 111 6.44 1.86 32.78
C ALA A 111 7.87 1.53 33.24
N VAL A 112 8.38 0.35 32.86
CA VAL A 112 9.76 -0.02 33.16
C VAL A 112 10.71 0.67 32.18
N THR A 113 11.69 1.39 32.69
CA THR A 113 12.81 1.91 31.88
C THR A 113 13.75 0.78 31.51
N VAL A 114 14.06 0.62 30.22
CA VAL A 114 14.90 -0.46 29.70
C VAL A 114 16.22 0.07 29.13
N ASP A 115 16.15 1.03 28.20
CA ASP A 115 17.31 1.71 27.62
C ASP A 115 16.85 2.87 26.73
N GLU A 116 17.78 3.71 26.28
CA GLU A 116 17.46 4.80 25.35
C GLU A 116 17.08 4.27 23.96
N GLN A 117 15.89 4.68 23.47
CA GLN A 117 15.35 4.35 22.14
C GLN A 117 15.23 2.84 21.84
N PRO A 118 14.29 2.12 22.49
CA PRO A 118 13.97 0.74 22.13
C PRO A 118 13.44 0.67 20.70
N THR A 119 13.94 -0.29 19.92
CA THR A 119 13.64 -0.45 18.48
C THR A 119 13.01 -1.80 18.14
N GLY A 120 13.25 -2.83 18.93
CA GLY A 120 12.63 -4.14 18.77
C GLY A 120 12.29 -4.77 20.11
N ILE A 121 11.25 -5.60 20.12
CA ILE A 121 10.77 -6.35 21.29
C ILE A 121 10.33 -7.74 20.84
N GLN A 122 10.73 -8.78 21.57
CA GLN A 122 10.32 -10.16 21.31
C GLN A 122 10.03 -10.90 22.62
N ILE A 123 8.96 -11.69 22.64
CA ILE A 123 8.55 -12.54 23.76
C ILE A 123 8.18 -13.90 23.19
N SER A 124 8.80 -14.94 23.74
CA SER A 124 8.51 -16.32 23.34
C SER A 124 7.07 -16.69 23.67
N PRO A 125 6.28 -17.20 22.72
CA PRO A 125 4.91 -17.64 22.98
C PRO A 125 4.87 -18.91 23.84
N PHE A 126 5.94 -19.70 23.86
CA PHE A 126 6.02 -20.98 24.59
C PHE A 126 6.71 -20.85 25.96
N ALA A 127 7.78 -20.06 26.06
CA ALA A 127 8.52 -19.82 27.30
C ALA A 127 8.73 -18.31 27.56
N PRO A 128 7.67 -17.61 27.99
CA PRO A 128 7.60 -16.14 28.10
C PRO A 128 8.29 -15.56 29.35
N ALA A 129 9.23 -16.28 29.98
CA ALA A 129 9.88 -15.83 31.22
C ALA A 129 10.75 -14.57 31.04
N TYR A 130 11.25 -14.33 29.82
CA TYR A 130 12.05 -13.16 29.47
C TYR A 130 11.49 -12.46 28.24
N THR A 131 11.58 -11.14 28.24
CA THR A 131 11.36 -10.25 27.09
C THR A 131 12.71 -9.79 26.56
N TYR A 132 12.91 -9.91 25.27
CA TYR A 132 14.12 -9.47 24.59
C TYR A 132 13.89 -8.11 23.94
N LEU A 133 14.87 -7.23 24.08
CA LEU A 133 14.78 -5.84 23.63
C LEU A 133 16.06 -5.43 22.89
N THR A 134 15.91 -4.65 21.83
CA THR A 134 17.01 -3.95 21.15
C THR A 134 16.90 -2.45 21.33
N SER A 135 18.03 -1.78 21.45
CA SER A 135 18.09 -0.33 21.68
C SER A 135 19.10 0.33 20.75
N PHE A 136 18.64 1.33 19.97
CA PHE A 136 19.46 1.95 18.91
C PHE A 136 20.62 2.75 19.49
N SER A 137 20.34 3.73 20.36
CA SER A 137 21.35 4.60 20.96
C SER A 137 22.35 3.85 21.82
N ALA A 138 21.86 2.89 22.61
CA ALA A 138 22.70 2.08 23.46
C ALA A 138 23.42 0.94 22.70
N LYS A 139 23.06 0.67 21.45
CA LYS A 139 23.66 -0.39 20.63
C LYS A 139 23.67 -1.71 21.39
N SER A 140 22.52 -2.13 21.89
CA SER A 140 22.44 -3.25 22.83
C SER A 140 21.28 -4.20 22.53
N ILE A 141 21.47 -5.46 22.91
CA ILE A 141 20.41 -6.47 23.08
C ILE A 141 20.33 -6.78 24.57
N GLN A 142 19.13 -6.73 25.13
CA GLN A 142 18.85 -7.03 26.52
C GLN A 142 17.85 -8.18 26.63
N ALA A 143 18.02 -9.02 27.65
CA ALA A 143 16.98 -9.92 28.11
C ALA A 143 16.51 -9.39 29.47
N VAL A 144 15.22 -9.09 29.60
CA VAL A 144 14.63 -8.55 30.82
C VAL A 144 13.57 -9.52 31.30
N PRO A 145 13.57 -9.96 32.57
CA PRO A 145 12.50 -10.82 33.08
C PRO A 145 11.14 -10.19 32.82
N THR A 146 10.21 -10.90 32.18
CA THR A 146 8.91 -10.28 31.84
C THR A 146 8.06 -10.01 33.09
N GLU A 147 8.32 -10.74 34.19
CA GLU A 147 7.79 -10.44 35.53
C GLU A 147 8.13 -9.00 35.97
N PHE A 148 9.37 -8.56 35.69
CA PHE A 148 9.83 -7.20 36.00
C PHE A 148 9.11 -6.17 35.14
N ILE A 149 8.91 -6.45 33.86
CA ILE A 149 8.19 -5.55 32.94
C ILE A 149 6.72 -5.37 33.37
N ILE A 150 6.07 -6.43 33.85
CA ILE A 150 4.68 -6.38 34.30
C ILE A 150 4.55 -5.70 35.66
N SER A 151 5.37 -6.09 36.64
CA SER A 151 5.17 -5.74 38.06
C SER A 151 6.13 -4.69 38.62
N GLY A 152 7.21 -4.37 37.89
CA GLY A 152 8.32 -3.53 38.37
C GLY A 152 9.26 -4.25 39.34
N THR A 153 9.05 -5.53 39.63
CA THR A 153 9.89 -6.35 40.51
C THR A 153 10.07 -7.75 39.95
N THR A 154 11.20 -8.39 40.25
CA THR A 154 11.41 -9.80 39.90
C THR A 154 12.46 -10.42 40.82
N ASN A 155 12.39 -11.74 41.00
CA ASN A 155 13.44 -12.53 41.63
C ASN A 155 14.36 -13.21 40.60
N LEU A 156 14.02 -13.13 39.31
CA LEU A 156 14.85 -13.66 38.24
C LEU A 156 16.06 -12.76 38.02
N ALA A 157 17.20 -13.39 37.72
CA ALA A 157 18.40 -12.66 37.37
C ALA A 157 18.20 -11.97 36.00
N THR A 158 18.53 -10.68 35.91
CA THR A 158 18.61 -9.99 34.62
C THR A 158 19.97 -10.31 33.98
N PRO A 159 19.99 -10.99 32.82
CA PRO A 159 21.23 -11.29 32.11
C PRO A 159 21.97 -10.01 31.71
N GLU A 160 23.30 -10.11 31.60
CA GLU A 160 24.10 -8.99 31.12
C GLU A 160 23.71 -8.62 29.68
N SER A 161 23.45 -7.34 29.43
CA SER A 161 23.18 -6.81 28.09
C SER A 161 24.33 -7.10 27.14
N ARG A 162 24.03 -7.45 25.89
CA ARG A 162 25.06 -7.58 24.84
C ARG A 162 25.17 -6.29 24.07
N ARG A 163 26.37 -5.71 24.08
CA ARG A 163 26.72 -4.55 23.25
C ARG A 163 27.00 -5.00 21.83
N LEU A 164 26.57 -4.15 20.89
CA LEU A 164 26.78 -4.23 19.46
C LEU A 164 27.66 -3.06 19.03
N ASP A 165 28.29 -3.19 17.87
CA ASP A 165 29.18 -2.14 17.34
C ASP A 165 28.40 -0.93 16.80
N ALA A 166 27.12 -1.13 16.45
CA ALA A 166 26.21 -0.11 15.94
C ALA A 166 24.75 -0.34 16.41
N GLY A 167 23.89 0.66 16.15
CA GLY A 167 22.51 0.67 16.62
C GLY A 167 21.62 -0.32 15.86
N PRO A 168 20.97 -1.29 16.52
CA PRO A 168 19.99 -2.17 15.89
C PRO A 168 18.66 -1.43 15.63
N THR A 169 17.92 -1.80 14.58
CA THR A 169 16.61 -1.20 14.24
C THR A 169 15.43 -2.14 14.36
N ASP A 170 15.67 -3.45 14.43
CA ASP A 170 14.61 -4.46 14.56
C ASP A 170 15.16 -5.73 15.24
N LEU A 171 14.27 -6.59 15.71
CA LEU A 171 14.60 -7.82 16.42
C LEU A 171 13.64 -8.95 16.05
N ALA A 172 14.18 -10.11 15.69
CA ALA A 172 13.43 -11.35 15.47
C ALA A 172 13.92 -12.47 16.42
N LEU A 173 13.01 -13.37 16.78
CA LEU A 173 13.23 -14.50 17.69
C LEU A 173 12.91 -15.81 16.97
N HIS A 174 13.90 -16.69 16.83
CA HIS A 174 13.71 -18.06 16.33
C HIS A 174 13.98 -19.05 17.46
N GLU A 175 13.11 -20.04 17.63
CA GLU A 175 13.24 -21.06 18.67
C GLU A 175 12.57 -22.38 18.30
N SER A 176 13.13 -23.47 18.84
CA SER A 176 12.41 -24.73 19.02
C SER A 176 12.04 -24.84 20.49
N ALA A 177 10.76 -24.65 20.80
CA ALA A 177 10.24 -24.68 22.15
C ALA A 177 8.80 -25.22 22.19
N GLN A 178 8.46 -25.87 23.30
CA GLN A 178 7.13 -26.42 23.56
C GLN A 178 6.68 -26.05 24.98
N SER A 179 5.37 -25.98 25.21
CA SER A 179 4.78 -25.81 26.53
C SER A 179 3.98 -27.05 26.89
N THR A 180 4.41 -27.80 27.91
CA THR A 180 3.64 -28.94 28.42
C THR A 180 2.62 -28.43 29.43
N LEU A 181 1.32 -28.61 29.13
CA LEU A 181 0.25 -28.19 30.03
C LEU A 181 0.18 -29.09 31.28
N ILE A 182 -0.01 -28.46 32.43
CA ILE A 182 -0.19 -29.14 33.71
C ILE A 182 -1.70 -29.15 34.00
N THR A 183 -2.28 -30.34 34.22
CA THR A 183 -3.71 -30.50 34.48
C THR A 183 -4.00 -31.07 35.85
N ASN A 184 -5.13 -30.68 36.45
CA ASN A 184 -5.66 -31.31 37.66
C ASN A 184 -6.38 -32.65 37.36
N GLU A 185 -6.91 -33.32 38.39
CA GLU A 185 -7.62 -34.61 38.27
C GLU A 185 -8.91 -34.52 37.42
N GLU A 186 -9.43 -33.31 37.23
CA GLU A 186 -10.64 -33.02 36.44
C GLU A 186 -10.31 -32.68 34.98
N GLY A 187 -9.01 -32.70 34.61
CA GLY A 187 -8.53 -32.38 33.27
C GLY A 187 -8.43 -30.88 32.96
N GLN A 188 -8.59 -30.01 33.97
CA GLN A 188 -8.48 -28.56 33.83
C GLN A 188 -7.02 -28.11 33.95
N VAL A 189 -6.62 -27.12 33.17
CA VAL A 189 -5.24 -26.61 33.16
C VAL A 189 -4.99 -25.71 34.37
N THR A 190 -3.93 -26.01 35.13
CA THR A 190 -3.47 -25.24 36.31
C THR A 190 -2.16 -24.49 36.06
N GLY A 191 -1.51 -24.74 34.93
CA GLY A 191 -0.25 -24.09 34.54
C GLY A 191 0.38 -24.77 33.33
N ALA A 192 1.62 -24.37 33.01
CA ALA A 192 2.40 -24.99 31.95
C ALA A 192 3.90 -24.94 32.25
N GLU A 193 4.63 -25.96 31.81
CA GLU A 193 6.09 -26.04 31.92
C GLU A 193 6.74 -25.99 30.53
N PRO A 194 7.60 -25.00 30.24
CA PRO A 194 8.24 -24.88 28.94
C PRO A 194 9.46 -25.79 28.82
N THR A 195 9.65 -26.37 27.63
CA THR A 195 10.89 -27.02 27.19
C THR A 195 11.44 -26.25 26.00
N VAL A 196 12.71 -25.86 26.03
CA VAL A 196 13.37 -25.10 24.96
C VAL A 196 14.61 -25.87 24.51
N ASP A 197 14.63 -26.29 23.26
CA ASP A 197 15.78 -27.00 22.69
C ASP A 197 16.89 -26.02 22.29
N TYR A 198 16.51 -24.96 21.58
CA TYR A 198 17.40 -23.88 21.20
C TYR A 198 16.63 -22.57 20.98
N ARG A 199 17.33 -21.44 21.12
CA ARG A 199 16.78 -20.10 20.94
C ARG A 199 17.84 -19.16 20.40
N THR A 200 17.50 -18.40 19.37
CA THR A 200 18.39 -17.46 18.70
C THR A 200 17.68 -16.14 18.40
N LEU A 201 18.35 -15.04 18.68
CA LEU A 201 17.92 -13.68 18.38
C LEU A 201 18.66 -13.16 17.15
N TYR A 202 17.95 -12.45 16.28
CA TYR A 202 18.50 -11.78 15.10
C TYR A 202 18.19 -10.29 15.16
N ALA A 203 19.21 -9.45 15.06
CA ALA A 203 19.07 -7.99 15.09
C ALA A 203 19.62 -7.35 13.82
N ALA A 204 18.82 -6.51 13.16
CA ALA A 204 19.23 -5.77 11.96
C ALA A 204 20.12 -4.59 12.36
N ILE A 205 21.33 -4.50 11.79
CA ILE A 205 22.28 -3.41 12.06
C ILE A 205 22.56 -2.61 10.79
N PRO A 206 21.72 -1.61 10.47
CA PRO A 206 21.80 -0.89 9.20
C PRO A 206 23.11 -0.15 8.96
N GLU A 207 23.73 0.45 10.00
CA GLU A 207 24.99 1.20 9.84
C GLU A 207 26.17 0.33 9.39
N LEU A 208 26.12 -0.98 9.70
CA LEU A 208 27.16 -1.94 9.34
C LEU A 208 26.79 -2.82 8.15
N GLY A 209 25.53 -2.79 7.72
CA GLY A 209 25.04 -3.64 6.64
C GLY A 209 25.05 -5.13 6.98
N VAL A 210 24.78 -5.49 8.24
CA VAL A 210 24.81 -6.88 8.73
C VAL A 210 23.62 -7.19 9.62
N VAL A 211 23.33 -8.48 9.80
CA VAL A 211 22.45 -8.98 10.85
C VAL A 211 23.29 -9.60 11.95
N ALA A 212 23.08 -9.21 13.21
CA ALA A 212 23.72 -9.86 14.35
C ALA A 212 22.86 -11.03 14.83
N GLN A 213 23.46 -12.22 14.86
CA GLN A 213 22.90 -13.43 15.46
C GLN A 213 23.43 -13.60 16.88
N VAL A 214 22.54 -13.78 17.85
CA VAL A 214 22.89 -14.00 19.27
C VAL A 214 22.13 -15.22 19.79
N GLN A 215 22.85 -16.29 20.11
CA GLN A 215 22.25 -17.46 20.76
C GLN A 215 21.86 -17.14 22.20
N VAL A 216 20.73 -17.66 22.67
CA VAL A 216 20.31 -17.60 24.07
C VAL A 216 20.66 -18.92 24.73
N ILE A 217 21.61 -18.87 25.66
CA ILE A 217 22.07 -20.04 26.42
C ILE A 217 21.23 -20.13 27.69
N ILE A 218 20.50 -21.22 27.84
CA ILE A 218 19.62 -21.47 28.99
C ILE A 218 20.28 -22.47 29.91
N ASN A 219 20.41 -22.14 31.20
CA ASN A 219 20.91 -23.07 32.20
C ASN A 219 19.83 -24.13 32.48
N PRO A 220 20.08 -25.43 32.22
CA PRO A 220 19.07 -26.48 32.35
C PRO A 220 18.65 -26.76 33.80
N VAL A 221 19.39 -26.25 34.79
CA VAL A 221 19.11 -26.46 36.23
C VAL A 221 18.44 -25.24 36.85
N THR A 222 18.90 -24.04 36.53
CA THR A 222 18.38 -22.80 37.14
C THR A 222 17.34 -22.08 36.29
N GLY A 223 17.24 -22.40 34.99
CA GLY A 223 16.42 -21.65 34.03
C GLY A 223 16.95 -20.25 33.71
N GLU A 224 18.10 -19.86 34.28
CA GLU A 224 18.74 -18.58 34.01
C GLU A 224 19.22 -18.53 32.55
N GLN A 225 19.03 -17.38 31.92
CA GLN A 225 19.41 -17.17 30.53
C GLN A 225 20.67 -16.32 30.42
N PHE A 226 21.48 -16.60 29.40
CA PHE A 226 22.66 -15.81 29.06
C PHE A 226 22.64 -15.54 27.57
N LEU A 227 22.93 -14.31 27.17
CA LEU A 227 23.09 -13.99 25.76
C LEU A 227 24.49 -14.39 25.30
N GLY A 228 24.62 -15.05 24.16
CA GLY A 228 25.90 -15.41 23.54
C GLY A 228 26.65 -14.20 23.00
N GLY A 229 27.84 -14.43 22.43
CA GLY A 229 28.54 -13.41 21.64
C GLY A 229 27.85 -13.20 20.29
N PRO A 230 27.78 -11.97 19.75
CA PRO A 230 27.17 -11.72 18.46
C PRO A 230 28.02 -12.34 17.34
N VAL A 231 27.37 -13.10 16.46
CA VAL A 231 27.92 -13.54 15.17
C VAL A 231 27.33 -12.64 14.11
N LEU A 232 28.17 -11.91 13.38
CA LEU A 232 27.72 -11.01 12.32
C LEU A 232 27.51 -11.79 11.02
N LEU A 233 26.28 -11.78 10.53
CA LEU A 233 25.88 -12.34 9.24
C LEU A 233 26.11 -11.27 8.17
N PRO A 234 27.10 -11.45 7.27
CA PRO A 234 27.34 -10.49 6.19
C PRO A 234 26.18 -10.56 5.19
N LEU A 235 25.79 -9.39 4.68
CA LEU A 235 24.78 -9.29 3.64
C LEU A 235 25.46 -9.04 2.29
N PRO A 236 25.13 -9.81 1.24
CA PRO A 236 25.68 -9.58 -0.09
C PRO A 236 25.31 -8.18 -0.59
N THR A 237 26.28 -7.50 -1.19
CA THR A 237 26.01 -6.31 -2.01
C THR A 237 25.88 -6.80 -3.44
N VAL A 238 24.75 -6.55 -4.08
CA VAL A 238 24.59 -6.82 -5.50
C VAL A 238 24.91 -5.51 -6.22
N GLY A 239 26.10 -5.43 -6.80
CA GLY A 239 26.40 -4.36 -7.76
C GLY A 239 25.49 -4.55 -8.97
N CYS A 240 24.93 -3.48 -9.54
CA CYS A 240 24.05 -3.50 -10.72
C CYS A 240 24.51 -4.56 -11.74
N PRO A 241 23.93 -5.77 -11.77
CA PRO A 241 24.32 -6.75 -12.76
C PRO A 241 23.66 -6.28 -14.05
N VAL A 242 24.44 -5.55 -14.83
CA VAL A 242 24.27 -5.47 -16.27
C VAL A 242 24.19 -6.94 -16.71
N ASP A 243 22.98 -7.37 -17.07
CA ASP A 243 22.70 -8.59 -17.84
C ASP A 243 22.37 -9.91 -17.09
N GLN A 244 21.99 -9.89 -15.79
CA GLN A 244 21.60 -11.14 -15.08
C GLN A 244 20.28 -11.07 -14.28
N VAL A 245 19.28 -10.34 -14.77
CA VAL A 245 17.91 -10.81 -14.56
C VAL A 245 17.52 -11.53 -15.85
N PRO A 246 17.74 -12.86 -15.98
CA PRO A 246 16.89 -13.61 -16.87
C PRO A 246 15.47 -13.32 -16.39
N ALA A 247 14.60 -12.82 -17.28
CA ALA A 247 13.20 -13.14 -17.09
C ALA A 247 13.16 -14.67 -16.92
N PRO A 248 12.48 -15.22 -15.90
CA PRO A 248 12.38 -16.67 -15.77
C PRO A 248 11.91 -17.20 -17.12
N GLU A 249 12.74 -18.02 -17.78
CA GLU A 249 12.23 -18.82 -18.88
C GLU A 249 11.13 -19.65 -18.24
N PRO A 250 9.88 -19.50 -18.67
CA PRO A 250 8.78 -20.10 -17.94
C PRO A 250 8.98 -21.61 -17.98
N GLY A 251 9.20 -22.19 -16.80
CA GLY A 251 9.41 -23.62 -16.62
C GLY A 251 8.35 -24.46 -17.28
N GLY A 252 8.75 -25.64 -17.72
CA GLY A 252 7.91 -26.64 -18.38
C GLY A 252 8.34 -26.95 -19.81
N LEU A 253 8.57 -28.24 -20.06
CA LEU A 253 8.93 -28.87 -21.32
C LEU A 253 8.08 -28.39 -22.53
N ASP A 254 8.50 -27.33 -23.20
CA ASP A 254 8.23 -27.16 -24.63
C ASP A 254 9.23 -26.15 -25.21
N SER A 255 10.17 -26.65 -26.01
CA SER A 255 11.23 -25.89 -26.68
C SER A 255 10.73 -24.98 -27.81
N ASP A 256 9.41 -24.77 -27.91
CA ASP A 256 8.75 -23.95 -28.93
C ASP A 256 8.13 -22.65 -28.36
N ARG A 257 8.42 -22.30 -27.09
CA ARG A 257 8.04 -20.98 -26.52
C ARG A 257 8.91 -19.86 -27.15
N PRO A 258 8.32 -18.78 -27.70
CA PRO A 258 9.11 -17.67 -28.25
C PRO A 258 9.83 -16.89 -27.14
N VAL A 259 11.15 -16.75 -27.28
CA VAL A 259 12.01 -15.92 -26.42
C VAL A 259 11.65 -14.45 -26.60
N SER A 260 11.48 -13.71 -25.49
CA SER A 260 11.20 -12.26 -25.48
C SER A 260 12.31 -11.46 -26.17
N ASP A 261 11.92 -10.59 -27.10
CA ASP A 261 12.80 -9.58 -27.71
C ASP A 261 12.37 -8.15 -27.34
N GLY A 262 13.19 -7.16 -27.71
CA GLY A 262 13.00 -5.75 -27.34
C GLY A 262 11.77 -5.06 -27.94
N ASN A 263 10.92 -5.77 -28.68
CA ASN A 263 9.65 -5.27 -29.21
C ASN A 263 8.43 -5.82 -28.46
N ASP A 264 8.64 -6.69 -27.47
CA ASP A 264 7.61 -7.48 -26.81
C ASP A 264 7.07 -6.76 -25.55
N TYR A 265 6.45 -5.59 -25.77
CA TYR A 265 5.76 -4.84 -24.73
C TYR A 265 4.34 -5.40 -24.55
N ASN A 266 4.14 -6.13 -23.46
CA ASN A 266 2.86 -6.28 -22.72
C ASN A 266 1.57 -6.38 -23.55
N ARG A 267 1.48 -7.28 -24.53
CA ARG A 267 0.17 -7.68 -25.05
C ARG A 267 -0.40 -8.81 -24.18
N ILE A 268 -1.50 -8.53 -23.49
CA ILE A 268 -2.39 -9.57 -22.96
C ILE A 268 -3.04 -10.22 -24.19
N CYS A 269 -2.46 -11.31 -24.69
CA CYS A 269 -3.14 -12.10 -25.71
C CYS A 269 -4.28 -12.89 -25.05
N PRO A 270 -5.53 -12.77 -25.51
CA PRO A 270 -6.55 -13.74 -25.18
C PRO A 270 -6.12 -15.07 -25.78
N GLN A 271 -5.89 -16.08 -24.92
CA GLN A 271 -5.56 -17.41 -25.40
C GLN A 271 -6.79 -17.98 -26.11
N GLY A 272 -6.66 -18.31 -27.39
CA GLY A 272 -7.69 -19.00 -28.15
C GLY A 272 -7.87 -20.45 -27.69
N ASP A 273 -9.12 -20.91 -27.73
CA ASP A 273 -9.69 -22.15 -27.18
C ASP A 273 -9.13 -23.49 -27.72
N THR A 274 -7.92 -23.55 -28.26
CA THR A 274 -7.33 -24.83 -28.71
C THR A 274 -6.47 -25.50 -27.64
N ALA A 275 -7.08 -25.85 -26.51
CA ALA A 275 -6.57 -26.88 -25.60
C ALA A 275 -7.73 -27.72 -25.07
N ARG A 276 -8.36 -28.49 -25.96
CA ARG A 276 -9.17 -29.64 -25.55
C ARG A 276 -8.30 -30.87 -25.50
N GLU A 277 -8.42 -31.57 -24.36
CA GLU A 277 -7.89 -32.90 -24.00
C GLU A 277 -6.61 -32.91 -23.16
N ASN A 278 -6.84 -32.72 -21.85
CA ASN A 278 -6.18 -33.36 -20.69
C ASN A 278 -5.25 -32.45 -19.85
N ASP A 279 -5.75 -32.16 -18.65
CA ASP A 279 -5.13 -31.68 -17.40
C ASP A 279 -4.39 -30.32 -17.38
N ASN A 280 -5.20 -29.30 -17.05
CA ASN A 280 -4.94 -27.99 -16.44
C ASN A 280 -4.77 -26.74 -17.36
N PRO A 281 -5.88 -26.12 -17.85
CA PRO A 281 -5.86 -24.99 -18.79
C PRO A 281 -6.32 -23.65 -18.16
N ARG A 282 -5.63 -23.09 -17.15
CA ARG A 282 -6.08 -21.86 -16.46
C ARG A 282 -5.08 -20.69 -16.38
N TYR A 283 -3.89 -20.79 -16.95
CA TYR A 283 -2.91 -19.70 -16.84
C TYR A 283 -3.07 -18.65 -17.96
N ARG A 284 -3.54 -17.44 -17.58
CA ARG A 284 -3.16 -16.22 -18.31
C ARG A 284 -1.66 -16.06 -18.12
N VAL A 285 -0.87 -16.19 -19.19
CA VAL A 285 0.59 -16.00 -19.12
C VAL A 285 0.85 -14.53 -18.81
N ILE A 286 1.24 -14.24 -17.57
CA ILE A 286 1.87 -12.98 -17.20
C ILE A 286 3.25 -13.03 -17.87
N LYS A 287 3.47 -12.24 -18.93
CA LYS A 287 4.82 -12.09 -19.47
C LYS A 287 5.60 -11.28 -18.45
N THR A 288 6.62 -11.89 -17.85
CA THR A 288 7.48 -11.23 -16.87
C THR A 288 8.17 -10.04 -17.52
N VAL A 289 7.99 -8.87 -16.92
CA VAL A 289 8.56 -7.62 -17.41
C VAL A 289 10.05 -7.62 -17.12
N LYS A 290 10.87 -7.32 -18.13
CA LYS A 290 12.18 -6.72 -17.87
C LYS A 290 11.93 -5.32 -17.31
N THR A 291 11.84 -5.20 -16.00
CA THR A 291 11.73 -3.89 -15.35
C THR A 291 12.90 -3.01 -15.81
N THR A 292 12.61 -1.77 -16.18
CA THR A 292 13.63 -0.78 -16.47
C THR A 292 14.49 -0.60 -15.22
N ARG A 293 15.80 -0.71 -15.42
CA ARG A 293 16.83 -0.82 -14.38
C ARG A 293 16.70 0.32 -13.36
N PRO A 294 16.36 0.05 -12.09
CA PRO A 294 16.24 1.08 -11.06
C PRO A 294 17.58 1.43 -10.42
N CYS A 295 18.65 0.73 -10.78
CA CYS A 295 19.96 1.02 -10.25
C CYS A 295 20.70 1.93 -11.24
N ALA A 296 20.62 3.23 -11.00
CA ALA A 296 21.48 4.21 -11.65
C ALA A 296 22.94 3.85 -11.34
N GLU A 297 23.84 3.98 -12.31
CA GLU A 297 25.27 3.88 -12.06
C GLU A 297 25.69 4.97 -11.07
N GLY A 298 25.81 4.58 -9.80
CA GLY A 298 26.31 5.38 -8.69
C GLY A 298 27.19 4.51 -7.79
N PRO A 299 27.93 5.09 -6.82
CA PRO A 299 28.69 4.28 -5.87
C PRO A 299 27.73 3.32 -5.16
N SER A 300 27.96 2.01 -5.29
CA SER A 300 27.11 0.98 -4.68
C SER A 300 26.97 1.25 -3.18
N MET A 301 25.83 1.76 -2.74
CA MET A 301 25.55 1.90 -1.32
C MET A 301 25.50 0.49 -0.74
N GLY A 302 26.31 0.19 0.28
CA GLY A 302 26.30 -1.12 0.92
C GLY A 302 24.91 -1.49 1.48
N PRO A 303 24.72 -2.78 1.85
CA PRO A 303 23.47 -3.27 2.41
C PRO A 303 23.06 -2.45 3.63
N ARG A 304 21.75 -2.26 3.81
CA ARG A 304 21.17 -1.54 4.94
C ARG A 304 19.93 -2.30 5.44
N PRO A 305 20.11 -3.35 6.25
CA PRO A 305 18.99 -4.12 6.79
C PRO A 305 18.17 -3.27 7.77
N ILE A 306 16.84 -3.30 7.64
CA ILE A 306 15.95 -2.47 8.48
C ILE A 306 14.81 -3.24 9.13
N ALA A 307 14.31 -4.32 8.50
CA ALA A 307 13.22 -5.12 9.04
C ALA A 307 13.53 -6.62 8.90
N LEU A 308 13.08 -7.40 9.89
CA LEU A 308 13.29 -8.84 9.99
C LEU A 308 11.95 -9.56 10.20
N THR A 309 11.72 -10.63 9.43
CA THR A 309 10.57 -11.53 9.62
C THR A 309 11.06 -12.97 9.55
N ILE A 310 10.51 -13.84 10.39
CA ILE A 310 10.72 -15.27 10.31
C ILE A 310 9.50 -15.88 9.61
N ASP A 311 9.76 -16.59 8.52
CA ASP A 311 8.77 -17.49 7.93
C ASP A 311 8.88 -18.86 8.59
N SER A 312 7.87 -19.22 9.37
CA SER A 312 7.73 -20.54 9.96
C SER A 312 7.25 -21.51 8.87
N GLY A 313 8.00 -22.58 8.61
CA GLY A 313 7.78 -23.53 7.52
C GLY A 313 6.43 -24.28 7.54
N LYS A 314 6.30 -25.35 6.75
CA LYS A 314 5.05 -26.13 6.55
C LYS A 314 4.47 -26.72 7.84
N GLU A 315 5.31 -27.24 8.73
CA GLU A 315 4.84 -28.01 9.88
C GLU A 315 4.42 -27.17 11.09
N GLN A 316 4.87 -25.91 11.20
CA GLN A 316 4.43 -25.02 12.30
C GLN A 316 3.10 -24.33 12.00
N GLY A 317 2.75 -24.13 10.72
CA GLY A 317 1.55 -23.42 10.29
C GLY A 317 0.22 -24.11 10.62
N SER A 318 0.17 -25.44 10.71
CA SER A 318 -1.02 -26.19 11.19
C SER A 318 -0.90 -26.63 12.66
N ALA A 319 0.30 -26.59 13.25
CA ALA A 319 0.59 -27.10 14.60
C ALA A 319 0.66 -26.02 15.70
N SER A 320 0.06 -24.83 15.46
CA SER A 320 0.08 -23.68 16.38
C SER A 320 -0.41 -23.99 17.81
N GLN A 321 -1.05 -25.14 18.07
CA GLN A 321 -1.49 -25.55 19.41
C GLN A 321 -0.60 -26.60 20.09
N THR A 322 0.31 -27.29 19.40
CA THR A 322 1.09 -28.40 20.01
C THR A 322 2.61 -28.26 19.93
N GLY A 323 3.16 -27.31 19.15
CA GLY A 323 4.60 -27.03 19.11
C GLY A 323 5.46 -28.19 18.59
N THR A 324 4.88 -29.17 17.89
CA THR A 324 5.55 -30.40 17.45
C THR A 324 6.14 -30.36 16.03
N GLY A 325 6.02 -29.24 15.32
CA GLY A 325 6.52 -29.12 13.94
C GLY A 325 8.05 -29.02 13.86
N ASP A 326 8.65 -29.68 12.86
CA ASP A 326 10.08 -29.57 12.57
C ASP A 326 10.40 -28.14 12.08
N ALA A 327 11.24 -27.42 12.83
CA ALA A 327 11.71 -26.07 12.50
C ALA A 327 12.81 -26.08 11.40
N SER A 328 12.98 -27.19 10.69
CA SER A 328 14.04 -27.40 9.71
C SER A 328 13.87 -26.57 8.43
N ASP A 329 12.65 -26.11 8.16
CA ASP A 329 12.29 -25.30 6.98
C ASP A 329 12.10 -23.81 7.29
N ASP A 330 12.42 -23.35 8.51
CA ASP A 330 12.22 -21.95 8.91
C ASP A 330 13.22 -21.02 8.21
N VAL A 331 12.76 -19.87 7.72
CA VAL A 331 13.58 -18.92 6.97
C VAL A 331 13.54 -17.53 7.60
N LEU A 332 14.71 -16.95 7.86
CA LEU A 332 14.85 -15.53 8.19
C LEU A 332 14.87 -14.70 6.91
N LEU A 333 13.94 -13.77 6.81
CA LEU A 333 13.83 -12.78 5.75
C LEU A 333 14.31 -11.41 6.25
N VAL A 334 15.10 -10.71 5.43
CA VAL A 334 15.71 -9.42 5.79
C VAL A 334 15.45 -8.39 4.69
N ALA A 335 14.67 -7.36 5.01
CA ALA A 335 14.44 -6.23 4.11
C ALA A 335 15.65 -5.27 4.10
N ASP A 336 16.02 -4.79 2.91
CA ASP A 336 17.18 -3.92 2.70
C ASP A 336 16.79 -2.56 2.11
N ALA A 337 17.09 -1.47 2.82
CA ALA A 337 16.74 -0.10 2.41
C ALA A 337 17.52 0.41 1.21
N ASN A 338 18.68 -0.19 0.92
CA ASN A 338 19.63 0.29 -0.06
C ASN A 338 19.77 -0.67 -1.24
N GLN A 339 19.59 -1.97 -1.01
CA GLN A 339 19.76 -3.01 -2.02
C GLN A 339 18.39 -3.49 -2.54
N PRO A 340 18.22 -3.69 -3.87
CA PRO A 340 16.97 -4.14 -4.47
C PRO A 340 16.75 -5.65 -4.31
N LEU A 341 16.83 -6.13 -3.07
CA LEU A 341 16.73 -7.53 -2.71
C LEU A 341 16.18 -7.72 -1.29
N ILE A 342 15.72 -8.94 -1.01
CA ILE A 342 15.40 -9.43 0.33
C ILE A 342 16.38 -10.56 0.62
N HIS A 343 17.19 -10.43 1.67
CA HIS A 343 18.14 -11.48 2.06
C HIS A 343 17.44 -12.60 2.79
N ARG A 344 17.97 -13.82 2.65
CA ARG A 344 17.37 -15.04 3.17
C ARG A 344 18.39 -15.90 3.90
N PHE A 345 17.97 -16.51 5.00
CA PHE A 345 18.76 -17.49 5.73
C PHE A 345 17.90 -18.66 6.19
N ALA A 346 18.33 -19.88 5.90
CA ALA A 346 17.76 -21.07 6.52
C ALA A 346 18.12 -21.06 8.01
N LEU A 347 17.14 -21.32 8.86
CA LEU A 347 17.31 -21.32 10.30
C LEU A 347 17.36 -22.75 10.82
N GLY A 348 18.14 -22.94 11.88
CA GLY A 348 18.21 -24.23 12.56
C GLY A 348 18.95 -24.15 13.88
N PRO A 349 19.25 -25.30 14.51
CA PRO A 349 19.90 -25.35 15.83
C PRO A 349 21.29 -24.66 15.86
N GLY A 350 21.99 -24.64 14.72
CA GLY A 350 23.29 -23.99 14.58
C GLY A 350 23.23 -22.46 14.34
N GLY A 351 22.03 -21.92 14.13
CA GLY A 351 21.82 -20.54 13.68
C GLY A 351 21.49 -20.45 12.19
N ALA A 352 21.66 -19.25 11.63
CA ALA A 352 21.34 -18.89 10.26
C ALA A 352 22.42 -19.35 9.27
N THR A 353 21.98 -19.99 8.19
CA THR A 353 22.81 -20.36 7.03
C THR A 353 22.33 -19.58 5.82
N PRO A 354 23.19 -18.85 5.08
CA PRO A 354 22.75 -18.00 3.98
C PRO A 354 22.11 -18.81 2.85
N LEU A 355 20.98 -18.29 2.34
CA LEU A 355 20.31 -18.75 1.14
C LEU A 355 20.45 -17.71 0.03
N GLU A 356 20.05 -18.08 -1.19
CA GLU A 356 19.96 -17.14 -2.29
C GLU A 356 18.93 -16.03 -2.00
N PRO A 357 19.29 -14.74 -2.13
CA PRO A 357 18.38 -13.63 -1.87
C PRO A 357 17.30 -13.52 -2.95
N ILE A 358 16.18 -12.89 -2.61
CA ILE A 358 15.12 -12.58 -3.58
C ILE A 358 15.45 -11.25 -4.24
N ILE A 359 15.46 -11.20 -5.58
CA ILE A 359 15.60 -9.94 -6.32
C ILE A 359 14.24 -9.26 -6.38
N THR A 360 14.12 -8.08 -5.76
CA THR A 360 12.84 -7.34 -5.67
C THR A 360 12.71 -6.24 -6.71
N GLY A 361 13.80 -5.89 -7.40
CA GLY A 361 13.85 -4.73 -8.30
C GLY A 361 13.96 -3.39 -7.54
N THR A 362 13.36 -3.23 -6.37
CA THR A 362 13.48 -1.99 -5.56
C THR A 362 13.89 -2.30 -4.13
N PRO A 363 14.68 -1.44 -3.46
CA PRO A 363 14.96 -1.60 -2.04
C PRO A 363 13.66 -1.63 -1.21
N THR A 364 13.68 -2.39 -0.12
CA THR A 364 12.50 -2.69 0.72
C THR A 364 12.72 -2.27 2.17
N ARG A 365 11.65 -1.91 2.88
CA ARG A 365 11.74 -1.45 4.28
C ARG A 365 10.90 -2.23 5.27
N GLU A 366 10.01 -3.08 4.79
CA GLU A 366 9.09 -3.88 5.60
C GLU A 366 8.66 -5.09 4.79
N ILE A 367 8.35 -6.20 5.47
CA ILE A 367 8.03 -7.49 4.87
C ILE A 367 6.98 -8.24 5.72
N ALA A 368 6.08 -8.97 5.07
CA ALA A 368 5.09 -9.83 5.71
C ALA A 368 4.84 -11.08 4.86
N VAL A 369 4.72 -12.25 5.49
CA VAL A 369 4.53 -13.53 4.80
C VAL A 369 3.17 -14.09 5.13
N THR A 370 2.48 -14.66 4.14
CA THR A 370 1.19 -15.31 4.36
C THR A 370 1.33 -16.72 4.91
N PRO A 371 0.33 -17.23 5.65
CA PRO A 371 0.18 -18.66 5.79
C PRO A 371 -0.05 -19.32 4.43
N PHE A 372 -0.07 -20.66 4.42
CA PHE A 372 -0.46 -21.40 3.22
C PHE A 372 -1.91 -21.09 2.82
N VAL A 373 -2.15 -20.86 1.53
CA VAL A 373 -3.45 -20.59 0.94
C VAL A 373 -3.70 -21.45 -0.31
N PRO A 374 -4.95 -21.82 -0.63
CA PRO A 374 -5.27 -22.55 -1.85
C PRO A 374 -5.02 -21.75 -3.12
N ALA A 375 -4.58 -22.44 -4.19
CA ALA A 375 -4.24 -21.89 -5.52
C ALA A 375 -5.36 -21.03 -6.14
N SER A 376 -6.61 -21.36 -5.84
CA SER A 376 -7.79 -20.62 -6.25
C SER A 376 -8.90 -20.69 -5.22
N SER A 377 -9.89 -19.81 -5.33
CA SER A 377 -11.09 -19.82 -4.49
C SER A 377 -12.21 -20.72 -5.04
N ALA A 378 -11.86 -21.71 -5.87
CA ALA A 378 -12.83 -22.64 -6.44
C ALA A 378 -13.19 -23.71 -5.40
N ASP A 379 -14.45 -24.14 -5.38
CA ASP A 379 -14.94 -25.09 -4.36
C ASP A 379 -14.21 -26.45 -4.42
N ASP A 380 -13.60 -26.79 -5.55
CA ASP A 380 -12.83 -28.01 -5.79
C ASP A 380 -11.31 -27.89 -5.53
N ASP A 381 -10.82 -26.68 -5.23
CA ASP A 381 -9.41 -26.39 -4.98
C ASP A 381 -9.18 -25.94 -3.53
N GLN A 382 -9.02 -26.92 -2.65
CA GLN A 382 -8.87 -26.71 -1.20
C GLN A 382 -7.43 -26.88 -0.72
N ALA A 383 -6.54 -27.39 -1.58
CA ALA A 383 -5.18 -27.72 -1.19
C ALA A 383 -4.39 -26.41 -0.98
N ALA A 384 -4.02 -26.14 0.26
CA ALA A 384 -3.29 -24.95 0.64
C ALA A 384 -1.81 -25.13 0.29
N THR A 385 -1.50 -24.90 -0.98
CA THR A 385 -0.19 -25.14 -1.57
C THR A 385 0.64 -23.87 -1.64
N GLU A 386 0.02 -22.70 -1.47
CA GLU A 386 0.63 -21.45 -1.90
C GLU A 386 0.95 -20.47 -0.77
N ARG A 387 1.99 -19.64 -0.93
CA ARG A 387 2.48 -18.64 0.03
C ARG A 387 2.92 -17.40 -0.71
N TYR A 388 2.69 -16.25 -0.10
CA TYR A 388 3.05 -14.96 -0.66
C TYR A 388 3.87 -14.16 0.34
N LEU A 389 4.90 -13.50 -0.18
CA LEU A 389 5.69 -12.52 0.54
C LEU A 389 5.31 -11.13 0.03
N TYR A 390 4.91 -10.28 0.95
CA TYR A 390 4.64 -8.87 0.72
C TYR A 390 5.81 -8.04 1.22
N ALA A 391 6.13 -6.96 0.51
CA ALA A 391 7.16 -6.02 0.93
C ALA A 391 6.77 -4.57 0.64
N VAL A 392 7.28 -3.63 1.43
CA VAL A 392 7.11 -2.19 1.16
C VAL A 392 8.38 -1.62 0.54
N SER A 393 8.26 -1.00 -0.63
CA SER A 393 9.34 -0.27 -1.30
C SER A 393 9.84 0.88 -0.42
N ALA A 394 11.15 0.93 -0.20
CA ALA A 394 11.80 1.99 0.56
C ALA A 394 11.87 3.32 -0.21
N ILE A 395 11.66 3.31 -1.53
CA ILE A 395 11.78 4.48 -2.41
C ILE A 395 10.48 5.29 -2.43
N ASP A 396 9.36 4.63 -2.67
CA ASP A 396 8.07 5.29 -2.89
C ASP A 396 6.94 4.80 -1.96
N GLY A 397 7.23 3.83 -1.07
CA GLY A 397 6.24 3.29 -0.15
C GLY A 397 5.17 2.43 -0.83
N SER A 398 5.44 1.91 -2.03
CA SER A 398 4.58 0.94 -2.72
C SER A 398 4.67 -0.47 -2.15
N ILE A 399 3.70 -1.34 -2.47
CA ILE A 399 3.68 -2.73 -2.02
C ILE A 399 4.18 -3.62 -3.16
N LEU A 400 4.97 -4.63 -2.83
CA LEU A 400 5.39 -5.68 -3.73
C LEU A 400 4.76 -6.99 -3.25
N VAL A 401 4.36 -7.84 -4.18
CA VAL A 401 4.02 -9.24 -3.90
C VAL A 401 5.00 -10.14 -4.61
N ILE A 402 5.42 -11.18 -3.92
CA ILE A 402 6.38 -12.15 -4.37
C ILE A 402 5.71 -13.49 -4.17
N ASP A 403 5.55 -14.24 -5.26
CA ASP A 403 5.17 -15.64 -5.17
C ASP A 403 6.28 -16.41 -4.44
N TYR A 404 5.93 -16.94 -3.27
CA TYR A 404 6.85 -17.51 -2.28
C TYR A 404 6.57 -19.00 -2.06
N THR A 405 6.05 -19.66 -3.09
CA THR A 405 5.57 -21.05 -3.05
C THR A 405 6.62 -22.13 -3.24
N GLU A 406 7.76 -21.78 -3.83
CA GLU A 406 8.75 -22.77 -4.23
C GLU A 406 9.76 -23.11 -3.13
N ASP A 407 10.04 -24.39 -3.01
CA ASP A 407 11.20 -24.91 -2.28
C ASP A 407 12.45 -24.86 -3.21
N PRO A 408 13.40 -23.95 -2.96
CA PRO A 408 14.54 -23.73 -3.84
C PRO A 408 15.52 -24.91 -3.90
N GLU A 409 15.43 -25.88 -2.98
CA GLU A 409 16.32 -27.05 -2.94
C GLU A 409 15.79 -28.24 -3.78
N SER A 410 14.47 -28.35 -3.97
CA SER A 410 13.85 -29.46 -4.69
C SER A 410 13.35 -29.10 -6.10
N THR A 411 13.17 -27.82 -6.41
CA THR A 411 12.76 -27.37 -7.75
C THR A 411 13.95 -27.31 -8.73
N PRO A 412 13.88 -27.97 -9.91
CA PRO A 412 14.87 -27.84 -10.98
C PRO A 412 15.08 -26.37 -11.36
N GLU A 413 16.33 -25.98 -11.64
CA GLU A 413 16.71 -24.57 -11.91
C GLU A 413 15.91 -23.92 -13.06
N GLU A 414 15.48 -24.74 -14.02
CA GLU A 414 14.64 -24.37 -15.17
C GLU A 414 13.15 -24.17 -14.83
N ASP A 415 12.68 -24.73 -13.71
CA ASP A 415 11.29 -24.62 -13.24
C ASP A 415 11.15 -23.67 -12.05
N LYS A 416 12.23 -23.04 -11.59
CA LYS A 416 12.19 -22.05 -10.51
C LYS A 416 11.49 -20.77 -10.98
N THR A 417 10.22 -20.62 -10.64
CA THR A 417 9.42 -19.38 -10.76
C THR A 417 9.55 -18.46 -9.55
N PHE A 418 10.37 -18.85 -8.56
CA PHE A 418 10.59 -18.14 -7.31
C PHE A 418 10.70 -16.62 -7.53
N GLY A 419 9.74 -15.89 -6.97
CA GLY A 419 9.71 -14.45 -7.08
C GLY A 419 9.30 -13.93 -8.45
N ALA A 420 8.21 -14.43 -9.03
CA ALA A 420 7.37 -13.59 -9.87
C ALA A 420 6.93 -12.38 -9.03
N VAL A 421 7.77 -11.32 -9.03
CA VAL A 421 7.52 -10.10 -8.28
C VAL A 421 6.44 -9.36 -9.04
N LEU A 422 5.24 -9.35 -8.47
CA LEU A 422 4.16 -8.53 -8.94
C LEU A 422 4.22 -7.20 -8.17
N PRO A 423 4.66 -6.08 -8.79
CA PRO A 423 4.39 -4.77 -8.21
C PRO A 423 2.89 -4.61 -7.98
N LEU A 424 2.52 -4.35 -6.71
CA LEU A 424 1.20 -3.92 -6.29
C LEU A 424 1.25 -2.40 -6.09
N ILE A 425 0.91 -1.66 -7.14
CA ILE A 425 1.13 -0.21 -7.15
C ILE A 425 0.19 0.48 -6.17
N ALA A 426 0.80 1.02 -5.12
CA ALA A 426 0.25 1.97 -4.18
C ALA A 426 0.01 3.32 -4.86
N GLY A 427 -1.25 3.70 -5.04
CA GLY A 427 -1.62 5.08 -5.34
C GLY A 427 -1.14 5.59 -6.68
N VAL A 428 -1.44 6.86 -6.90
CA VAL A 428 -0.82 7.70 -7.93
C VAL A 428 0.60 8.03 -7.47
N SER A 429 1.43 7.02 -7.21
CA SER A 429 2.87 7.26 -7.13
C SER A 429 3.32 7.62 -8.53
N ALA A 430 4.26 8.54 -8.68
CA ALA A 430 4.83 8.77 -9.99
C ALA A 430 5.62 7.56 -10.53
N ARG A 431 5.78 6.48 -9.75
CA ARG A 431 6.19 5.17 -10.27
C ARG A 431 5.08 4.40 -10.99
N ALA A 432 3.81 4.69 -10.72
CA ALA A 432 2.71 4.43 -11.65
C ALA A 432 2.83 5.21 -12.98
N ASN A 433 3.89 6.02 -13.12
CA ASN A 433 4.36 6.61 -14.37
C ASN A 433 5.76 6.09 -14.79
N GLU A 434 6.51 5.33 -13.97
CA GLU A 434 7.92 4.89 -14.21
C GLU A 434 8.08 3.37 -14.51
N GLU A 435 7.24 2.46 -14.01
CA GLU A 435 7.39 0.98 -14.23
C GLU A 435 6.16 0.31 -14.89
N ASN A 436 5.39 1.07 -15.68
CA ASN A 436 4.03 0.73 -16.10
C ASN A 436 3.83 -0.52 -16.95
N VAL A 437 3.59 -1.64 -16.27
CA VAL A 437 3.05 -2.84 -16.86
C VAL A 437 1.82 -3.33 -16.09
N GLU A 438 0.74 -3.55 -16.86
CA GLU A 438 -0.48 -4.29 -16.51
C GLU A 438 -1.48 -3.59 -15.57
N SER A 439 -2.11 -2.52 -16.06
CA SER A 439 -3.07 -1.70 -15.33
C SER A 439 -4.48 -2.32 -15.19
N ARG A 440 -4.80 -3.37 -15.96
CA ARG A 440 -6.11 -4.04 -15.93
C ARG A 440 -6.17 -5.37 -15.15
N ASN A 441 -5.05 -6.06 -14.97
CA ASN A 441 -4.97 -7.30 -14.15
C ASN A 441 -4.41 -7.08 -12.74
N ARG A 442 -3.79 -5.92 -12.47
CA ARG A 442 -3.27 -5.54 -11.15
C ARG A 442 -4.14 -4.48 -10.52
N ALA A 443 -4.24 -4.49 -9.20
CA ALA A 443 -5.00 -3.49 -8.47
C ALA A 443 -4.22 -2.17 -8.41
N ARG A 444 -4.83 -1.09 -8.90
CA ARG A 444 -4.40 0.28 -8.60
C ARG A 444 -4.91 0.60 -7.20
N PHE A 445 -4.02 0.66 -6.23
CA PHE A 445 -4.39 1.05 -4.87
C PHE A 445 -4.42 2.57 -4.76
N ALA A 446 -5.07 3.18 -3.76
CA ALA A 446 -4.95 4.64 -3.50
C ALA A 446 -3.95 4.97 -2.39
N PHE A 447 -2.95 4.12 -2.20
CA PHE A 447 -1.99 4.27 -1.12
C PHE A 447 -0.94 5.31 -1.49
N SER A 448 -0.88 6.44 -0.79
CA SER A 448 0.35 7.23 -0.73
C SER A 448 1.01 6.95 0.62
N ASN A 449 2.29 6.59 0.60
CA ASN A 449 3.12 6.42 1.80
C ASN A 449 2.64 5.33 2.79
N VAL A 450 2.66 4.06 2.38
CA VAL A 450 2.41 2.91 3.29
C VAL A 450 3.43 2.90 4.43
N ARG A 451 2.99 2.92 5.68
CA ARG A 451 3.84 2.94 6.89
C ARG A 451 4.09 1.57 7.49
N ALA A 452 3.06 0.74 7.49
CA ALA A 452 3.07 -0.57 8.13
C ALA A 452 2.19 -1.54 7.34
N ILE A 453 2.59 -2.80 7.26
CA ILE A 453 1.80 -3.90 6.70
C ILE A 453 1.74 -5.07 7.66
N GLU A 454 0.65 -5.82 7.64
CA GLU A 454 0.50 -7.04 8.43
C GLU A 454 -0.41 -8.02 7.68
N VAL A 455 -0.04 -9.30 7.63
CA VAL A 455 -0.96 -10.33 7.13
C VAL A 455 -1.90 -10.72 8.26
N ILE A 456 -3.20 -10.66 7.99
CA ILE A 456 -4.25 -11.07 8.91
C ILE A 456 -4.96 -12.31 8.37
N SER A 457 -5.35 -13.22 9.25
CA SER A 457 -6.00 -14.47 8.88
C SER A 457 -7.26 -14.75 9.71
N PRO A 458 -8.22 -13.81 9.78
CA PRO A 458 -9.40 -13.95 10.64
C PRO A 458 -10.21 -15.19 10.26
N SER A 459 -10.49 -16.04 11.27
CA SER A 459 -11.25 -17.28 11.12
C SER A 459 -10.77 -18.16 9.95
N TYR A 460 -9.45 -18.27 9.79
CA TYR A 460 -8.80 -19.09 8.76
C TYR A 460 -7.97 -20.19 9.41
N GLU A 461 -8.38 -21.44 9.18
CA GLU A 461 -7.74 -22.63 9.72
C GLU A 461 -7.47 -23.63 8.62
N LEU A 462 -6.42 -24.43 8.80
CA LEU A 462 -6.03 -25.51 7.92
C LEU A 462 -6.16 -26.85 8.64
N GLU A 463 -6.59 -27.87 7.92
CA GLU A 463 -6.60 -29.25 8.40
C GLU A 463 -5.63 -30.13 7.60
N ASP A 464 -5.18 -31.23 8.20
CA ASP A 464 -4.36 -32.22 7.51
C ASP A 464 -5.15 -32.87 6.37
N ASP A 465 -4.54 -32.95 5.20
CA ASP A 465 -5.13 -33.64 4.07
C ASP A 465 -5.12 -35.15 4.32
N THR A 466 -6.30 -35.71 4.61
CA THR A 466 -6.51 -37.15 4.82
C THR A 466 -6.03 -38.06 3.66
N SER A 467 -5.70 -37.49 2.49
CA SER A 467 -5.20 -38.19 1.31
C SER A 467 -3.69 -38.08 1.05
N GLY A 468 -2.93 -37.31 1.87
CA GLY A 468 -1.49 -37.06 1.66
C GLY A 468 -0.75 -36.47 2.87
N THR A 469 0.38 -35.79 2.63
CA THR A 469 1.18 -35.04 3.62
C THR A 469 0.97 -33.52 3.52
N GLY A 470 -0.16 -33.10 2.94
CA GLY A 470 -0.48 -31.69 2.68
C GLY A 470 -1.46 -31.12 3.69
N VAL A 471 -1.72 -29.82 3.57
CA VAL A 471 -2.73 -29.09 4.36
C VAL A 471 -3.81 -28.53 3.43
N ARG A 472 -5.04 -28.44 3.92
CA ARG A 472 -6.18 -27.94 3.13
C ARG A 472 -7.14 -27.08 3.94
N VAL A 473 -7.92 -26.27 3.25
CA VAL A 473 -9.02 -25.50 3.85
C VAL A 473 -10.24 -26.42 4.04
N PRO A 474 -10.83 -26.51 5.24
CA PRO A 474 -12.05 -27.28 5.47
C PRO A 474 -13.23 -26.80 4.61
N LEU A 475 -13.97 -27.74 4.02
CA LEU A 475 -15.12 -27.46 3.15
C LEU A 475 -16.20 -26.59 3.81
N ASP A 476 -16.45 -26.83 5.09
CA ASP A 476 -17.42 -26.11 5.91
C ASP A 476 -16.97 -24.67 6.26
N SER A 477 -15.69 -24.36 6.07
CA SER A 477 -15.17 -23.00 6.22
C SER A 477 -15.50 -22.12 5.00
N ILE A 478 -15.69 -22.69 3.82
CA ILE A 478 -16.07 -21.94 2.61
C ILE A 478 -17.56 -21.58 2.68
N CYS A 479 -17.91 -20.34 2.35
CA CYS A 479 -19.30 -19.90 2.44
C CYS A 479 -20.19 -20.62 1.41
N ASP A 480 -21.23 -21.33 1.88
CA ASP A 480 -22.23 -21.97 1.01
C ASP A 480 -23.23 -20.92 0.45
N PRO A 481 -23.24 -20.65 -0.87
CA PRO A 481 -24.15 -19.69 -1.48
C PRO A 481 -25.63 -20.11 -1.40
N ASN A 482 -25.92 -21.38 -1.10
CA ASN A 482 -27.27 -21.90 -0.90
C ASN A 482 -27.80 -21.67 0.52
N ASP A 483 -26.94 -21.41 1.50
CA ASP A 483 -27.35 -20.99 2.84
C ASP A 483 -27.68 -19.49 2.84
N SER A 484 -28.97 -19.18 2.99
CA SER A 484 -29.46 -17.81 3.03
C SER A 484 -28.87 -16.96 4.17
N ASN A 485 -28.51 -17.55 5.30
CA ASN A 485 -27.94 -16.86 6.45
C ASN A 485 -26.44 -16.59 6.24
N ALA A 486 -25.69 -17.61 5.81
CA ALA A 486 -24.28 -17.46 5.46
C ALA A 486 -24.12 -16.41 4.36
N ARG A 487 -24.99 -16.46 3.34
CA ARG A 487 -25.06 -15.44 2.29
C ARG A 487 -25.36 -14.05 2.84
N ALA A 488 -26.35 -13.90 3.70
CA ALA A 488 -26.70 -12.60 4.28
C ALA A 488 -25.55 -11.98 5.08
N LEU A 489 -24.79 -12.80 5.83
CA LEU A 489 -23.61 -12.35 6.59
C LEU A 489 -22.42 -12.04 5.68
N ALA A 490 -22.17 -12.86 4.66
CA ALA A 490 -21.06 -12.69 3.72
C ALA A 490 -21.17 -11.42 2.87
N GLN A 491 -22.38 -10.90 2.65
CA GLN A 491 -22.62 -9.64 1.94
C GLN A 491 -22.05 -8.41 2.69
N SER A 492 -21.82 -8.51 4.01
CA SER A 492 -21.11 -7.48 4.75
C SER A 492 -19.61 -7.55 4.43
N ALA A 493 -19.04 -6.46 3.91
CA ALA A 493 -17.59 -6.38 3.67
C ALA A 493 -16.77 -6.46 4.97
N SER A 494 -17.38 -6.07 6.10
CA SER A 494 -16.82 -6.18 7.44
C SER A 494 -16.69 -7.62 7.94
N ASN A 495 -17.42 -8.57 7.36
CA ASN A 495 -17.27 -9.99 7.65
C ASN A 495 -16.01 -10.53 6.95
N MET A 496 -14.86 -10.42 7.62
CA MET A 496 -13.56 -10.87 7.11
C MET A 496 -13.32 -12.31 7.57
N ARG A 497 -13.31 -13.25 6.62
CA ARG A 497 -12.99 -14.67 6.85
C ARG A 497 -12.02 -15.13 5.77
N GLY A 498 -10.85 -15.62 6.15
CA GLY A 498 -9.78 -15.96 5.22
C GLY A 498 -8.51 -15.16 5.48
N VAL A 499 -7.67 -14.99 4.45
CA VAL A 499 -6.36 -14.34 4.54
C VAL A 499 -6.37 -13.00 3.81
N PHE A 500 -5.90 -11.95 4.47
CA PHE A 500 -5.90 -10.58 3.97
C PHE A 500 -4.58 -9.86 4.32
N LEU A 501 -4.20 -8.84 3.55
CA LEU A 501 -3.15 -7.90 3.93
C LEU A 501 -3.78 -6.65 4.53
N ALA A 502 -3.47 -6.32 5.79
CA ALA A 502 -3.75 -5.02 6.36
C ALA A 502 -2.63 -4.03 6.00
N VAL A 503 -3.00 -2.86 5.49
CA VAL A 503 -2.08 -1.82 5.02
C VAL A 503 -2.41 -0.52 5.73
N SER A 504 -1.47 0.03 6.50
CA SER A 504 -1.63 1.34 7.15
C SER A 504 -0.83 2.41 6.44
N LEU A 505 -1.45 3.56 6.20
CA LEU A 505 -0.85 4.72 5.55
C LEU A 505 -0.37 5.75 6.56
N SER A 506 0.52 6.65 6.12
CA SER A 506 1.03 7.75 6.95
C SER A 506 -0.01 8.75 7.44
N ASN A 507 -1.23 8.74 6.86
CA ASN A 507 -2.33 9.61 7.26
C ASN A 507 -3.28 8.95 8.27
N GLY A 508 -2.98 7.74 8.75
CA GLY A 508 -3.85 7.00 9.66
C GLY A 508 -5.04 6.33 8.99
N THR A 509 -5.04 6.17 7.68
CA THR A 509 -6.03 5.30 7.01
C THR A 509 -5.47 3.89 6.92
N MET A 510 -6.29 2.89 7.20
CA MET A 510 -5.98 1.48 6.99
C MET A 510 -6.84 0.90 5.88
N PHE A 511 -6.25 0.08 5.01
CA PHE A 511 -6.92 -0.64 3.93
C PHE A 511 -6.66 -2.14 4.04
N PHE A 512 -7.54 -2.94 3.43
CA PHE A 512 -7.42 -4.39 3.42
C PHE A 512 -7.35 -4.91 1.98
N LEU A 513 -6.38 -5.80 1.73
CA LEU A 513 -6.24 -6.51 0.45
C LEU A 513 -6.65 -7.97 0.62
N ASP A 514 -7.50 -8.47 -0.26
CA ASP A 514 -7.90 -9.86 -0.32
C ASP A 514 -6.73 -10.71 -0.84
N ILE A 515 -6.31 -11.69 -0.05
CA ILE A 515 -5.36 -12.74 -0.45
C ILE A 515 -6.16 -14.00 -0.75
N TYR A 516 -6.99 -14.44 0.20
CA TYR A 516 -7.90 -15.56 0.05
C TYR A 516 -9.18 -15.29 0.87
N ASP A 517 -10.30 -14.98 0.21
CA ASP A 517 -11.57 -14.63 0.89
C ASP A 517 -12.55 -15.83 0.91
N LEU A 518 -12.76 -16.42 2.09
CA LEU A 518 -13.69 -17.54 2.28
C LEU A 518 -15.16 -17.16 2.04
N ASN A 519 -15.48 -15.86 2.05
CA ASN A 519 -16.83 -15.35 1.80
C ASN A 519 -17.09 -15.01 0.32
N ALA A 520 -16.07 -15.10 -0.55
CA ALA A 520 -16.20 -14.74 -1.96
C ALA A 520 -17.36 -15.47 -2.69
N PRO A 521 -17.56 -16.80 -2.54
CA PRO A 521 -18.66 -17.50 -3.23
C PRO A 521 -20.06 -16.95 -2.92
N CYS A 522 -20.27 -16.48 -1.68
CA CYS A 522 -21.55 -15.91 -1.24
C CYS A 522 -21.78 -14.44 -1.61
N ARG A 523 -20.73 -13.69 -1.96
CA ARG A 523 -20.82 -12.28 -2.33
C ARG A 523 -21.32 -12.07 -3.75
N GLY A 524 -21.18 -13.08 -4.61
CA GLY A 524 -21.34 -12.96 -6.05
C GLY A 524 -22.71 -12.67 -6.66
N GLY A 525 -23.81 -12.87 -5.93
CA GLY A 525 -25.16 -12.71 -6.47
C GLY A 525 -25.53 -13.70 -7.60
N ALA A 526 -26.84 -13.87 -7.83
CA ALA A 526 -27.51 -14.71 -8.85
C ALA A 526 -26.75 -15.95 -9.38
N CYS A 527 -26.94 -17.07 -8.68
CA CYS A 527 -26.48 -18.40 -9.01
C CYS A 527 -26.78 -18.82 -10.47
N THR A 528 -25.73 -18.99 -11.28
CA THR A 528 -25.63 -20.11 -12.21
C THR A 528 -24.24 -20.72 -12.11
N LEU A 529 -24.18 -22.00 -11.72
CA LEU A 529 -22.99 -22.86 -11.60
C LEU A 529 -22.34 -23.18 -12.96
N THR A 530 -22.56 -22.35 -13.97
CA THR A 530 -21.92 -22.50 -15.29
C THR A 530 -20.81 -21.47 -15.38
N GLU A 531 -19.71 -21.86 -14.74
CA GLU A 531 -18.39 -21.27 -14.82
C GLU A 531 -17.92 -21.22 -16.27
N THR A 532 -17.63 -20.03 -16.79
CA THR A 532 -16.70 -19.84 -17.91
C THR A 532 -16.21 -18.38 -17.85
N GLY A 533 -15.23 -18.09 -16.99
CA GLY A 533 -14.52 -16.80 -17.00
C GLY A 533 -13.75 -16.49 -15.72
N PRO A 534 -12.50 -15.98 -15.80
CA PRO A 534 -11.63 -15.77 -14.64
C PRO A 534 -11.80 -14.42 -13.93
N ASP A 535 -12.81 -13.63 -14.29
CA ASP A 535 -13.21 -12.37 -13.64
C ASP A 535 -14.74 -12.20 -13.76
N ARG A 536 -15.51 -12.74 -12.79
CA ARG A 536 -16.89 -12.28 -12.55
C ARG A 536 -16.92 -11.44 -11.28
N LEU A 537 -17.96 -10.61 -11.12
CA LEU A 537 -18.21 -9.69 -9.99
C LEU A 537 -18.04 -10.29 -8.56
N ALA A 538 -17.87 -11.61 -8.46
CA ALA A 538 -17.89 -12.42 -7.25
C ALA A 538 -16.52 -12.98 -6.82
N SER A 539 -15.66 -13.34 -7.79
CA SER A 539 -14.43 -14.08 -7.52
C SER A 539 -13.27 -13.08 -7.52
N ILE A 540 -12.94 -12.59 -6.33
CA ILE A 540 -11.81 -11.69 -6.15
C ILE A 540 -10.54 -12.54 -6.31
N ARG A 541 -9.73 -12.26 -7.33
CA ARG A 541 -8.38 -12.82 -7.42
C ARG A 541 -7.57 -12.39 -6.20
N ARG A 542 -6.59 -13.21 -5.84
CA ARG A 542 -5.53 -12.89 -4.88
C ARG A 542 -4.97 -11.48 -5.19
N HIS A 543 -4.66 -10.70 -4.15
CA HIS A 543 -4.01 -9.39 -4.22
C HIS A 543 -4.87 -8.20 -4.71
N ARG A 544 -6.18 -8.18 -4.40
CA ARG A 544 -7.09 -7.07 -4.76
C ARG A 544 -7.56 -6.31 -3.52
N GLU A 545 -7.95 -5.04 -3.69
CA GLU A 545 -8.60 -4.27 -2.61
C GLU A 545 -9.91 -4.95 -2.18
N ARG A 546 -10.18 -4.98 -0.89
CA ARG A 546 -11.47 -5.40 -0.37
C ARG A 546 -12.49 -4.29 -0.55
N PHE A 547 -13.67 -4.60 -1.07
CA PHE A 547 -14.73 -3.61 -1.32
C PHE A 547 -15.98 -3.83 -0.47
N GLN A 548 -16.55 -2.74 0.02
CA GLN A 548 -17.93 -2.61 0.45
C GLN A 548 -18.84 -2.68 -0.78
N PHE A 549 -19.69 -3.70 -0.81
CA PHE A 549 -20.67 -3.90 -1.87
C PHE A 549 -22.05 -3.39 -1.44
N THR A 550 -22.65 -2.54 -2.27
CA THR A 550 -24.06 -2.16 -2.12
C THR A 550 -24.88 -2.81 -3.23
N PRO A 551 -25.83 -3.70 -2.92
CA PRO A 551 -26.64 -4.34 -3.95
C PRO A 551 -27.55 -3.30 -4.61
N ALA A 552 -27.29 -3.02 -5.88
CA ALA A 552 -28.14 -2.19 -6.72
C ALA A 552 -28.66 -2.97 -7.93
N THR A 553 -29.78 -2.51 -8.45
CA THR A 553 -30.42 -3.06 -9.64
C THR A 553 -29.78 -2.46 -10.89
N GLU A 554 -28.84 -3.21 -11.48
CA GLU A 554 -28.51 -3.25 -12.93
C GLU A 554 -27.29 -2.48 -13.50
N THR A 555 -26.58 -1.61 -12.77
CA THR A 555 -25.40 -0.88 -13.33
C THR A 555 -24.32 -0.59 -12.28
N VAL A 556 -23.06 -0.98 -12.50
CA VAL A 556 -21.99 -0.93 -11.46
C VAL A 556 -21.16 0.36 -11.46
N VAL A 557 -20.92 0.94 -12.64
CA VAL A 557 -20.20 2.20 -12.84
C VAL A 557 -21.12 3.16 -13.58
N GLU A 558 -21.30 4.35 -13.04
CA GLU A 558 -22.23 5.37 -13.54
C GLU A 558 -21.65 6.77 -13.37
N ILE A 559 -22.34 7.76 -13.95
CA ILE A 559 -22.07 9.17 -13.67
C ILE A 559 -22.97 9.64 -12.52
N ASP A 560 -22.38 10.22 -11.48
CA ASP A 560 -23.15 10.80 -10.38
C ASP A 560 -23.50 12.26 -10.67
N GLY A 561 -24.80 12.54 -10.65
CA GLY A 561 -25.36 13.84 -11.00
C GLY A 561 -25.32 14.10 -12.51
N SER A 562 -25.03 15.34 -12.88
CA SER A 562 -24.89 15.72 -14.29
C SER A 562 -23.58 16.45 -14.48
N PRO A 563 -22.77 16.07 -15.48
CA PRO A 563 -21.58 16.82 -15.86
C PRO A 563 -21.91 18.29 -16.03
N SER A 564 -21.02 19.13 -15.53
CA SER A 564 -21.12 20.57 -15.72
C SER A 564 -19.96 21.08 -16.55
N PHE A 565 -20.29 22.06 -17.37
CA PHE A 565 -19.35 22.87 -18.10
C PHE A 565 -19.43 24.32 -17.60
N GLN A 566 -18.35 24.85 -17.03
CA GLN A 566 -18.28 26.23 -16.56
C GLN A 566 -17.47 27.07 -17.53
N PHE A 567 -18.08 28.13 -18.05
CA PHE A 567 -17.40 29.08 -18.95
C PHE A 567 -17.90 30.51 -18.64
N ASN A 568 -17.00 31.49 -18.61
CA ASN A 568 -17.29 32.89 -18.23
C ASN A 568 -18.09 33.04 -16.92
N ALA A 569 -17.74 32.25 -15.89
CA ALA A 569 -18.41 32.20 -14.59
C ALA A 569 -19.90 31.79 -14.61
N ALA A 570 -20.43 31.32 -15.75
CA ALA A 570 -21.76 30.74 -15.86
C ALA A 570 -21.66 29.19 -15.83
N PRO A 571 -22.07 28.52 -14.74
CA PRO A 571 -22.16 27.06 -14.72
C PRO A 571 -23.31 26.61 -15.63
N GLY A 572 -22.99 25.76 -16.60
CA GLY A 572 -23.97 25.12 -17.49
C GLY A 572 -24.00 23.62 -17.27
N LYS A 573 -25.16 23.07 -16.92
CA LYS A 573 -25.38 21.61 -16.99
C LYS A 573 -25.27 21.17 -18.46
N LEU A 574 -24.52 20.09 -18.72
CA LEU A 574 -24.41 19.53 -20.06
C LEU A 574 -25.73 18.86 -20.48
N ASP A 575 -26.18 19.16 -21.69
CA ASP A 575 -27.31 18.50 -22.34
C ASP A 575 -26.85 17.17 -22.93
N GLU A 576 -27.45 16.08 -22.43
CA GLU A 576 -27.24 14.70 -22.84
C GLU A 576 -27.44 14.44 -24.35
N THR A 577 -28.28 15.24 -25.02
CA THR A 577 -28.64 15.03 -26.44
C THR A 577 -27.77 15.82 -27.41
N THR A 578 -27.14 16.90 -26.95
CA THR A 578 -26.37 17.81 -27.82
C THR A 578 -24.90 17.93 -27.41
N GLY A 579 -24.55 17.49 -26.20
CA GLY A 579 -23.23 17.71 -25.61
C GLY A 579 -22.95 19.17 -25.24
N ARG A 580 -23.91 20.08 -25.43
CA ARG A 580 -23.72 21.52 -25.20
C ARG A 580 -24.22 21.92 -23.81
N PRO A 581 -23.59 22.92 -23.15
CA PRO A 581 -24.11 23.44 -21.88
C PRO A 581 -25.43 24.20 -22.07
N ILE A 582 -26.42 23.94 -21.22
CA ILE A 582 -27.79 24.51 -21.33
C ILE A 582 -27.85 26.01 -21.02
N SER A 583 -26.94 26.52 -20.20
CA SER A 583 -26.94 27.90 -19.68
C SER A 583 -25.57 28.58 -19.76
N SER A 584 -24.71 28.11 -20.65
CA SER A 584 -23.38 28.68 -20.89
C SER A 584 -23.07 28.67 -22.39
N ASP A 585 -22.30 29.66 -22.85
CA ASP A 585 -21.84 29.74 -24.24
C ASP A 585 -20.46 29.08 -24.43
N GLY A 586 -20.01 28.29 -23.45
CA GLY A 586 -18.74 27.56 -23.51
C GLY A 586 -18.73 26.43 -24.54
N PRO A 587 -17.54 25.86 -24.82
CA PRO A 587 -17.48 24.65 -25.64
C PRO A 587 -18.27 23.52 -24.99
N GLY A 588 -18.79 22.62 -25.82
CA GLY A 588 -19.48 21.40 -25.37
C GLY A 588 -18.55 20.19 -25.38
N LEU A 589 -19.08 19.04 -24.98
CA LEU A 589 -18.51 17.75 -25.30
C LEU A 589 -18.97 17.30 -26.69
N GLU A 590 -18.08 16.64 -27.42
CA GLU A 590 -18.41 15.98 -28.68
C GLU A 590 -18.71 14.50 -28.44
N PHE A 591 -19.59 13.93 -29.25
CA PHE A 591 -19.87 12.50 -29.20
C PHE A 591 -18.65 11.70 -29.69
N ILE A 592 -18.26 10.70 -28.90
CA ILE A 592 -17.13 9.81 -29.14
C ILE A 592 -17.61 8.36 -29.12
N ASN A 593 -16.82 7.50 -29.76
CA ASN A 593 -16.93 6.07 -29.54
C ASN A 593 -16.02 5.70 -28.37
N CYS A 594 -16.56 5.00 -27.38
CA CYS A 594 -15.75 4.53 -26.27
C CYS A 594 -14.72 3.52 -26.78
N PRO A 595 -13.46 3.61 -26.32
CA PRO A 595 -12.43 2.61 -26.57
C PRO A 595 -12.92 1.17 -26.39
N ARG A 596 -12.58 0.29 -27.35
CA ARG A 596 -12.95 -1.13 -27.36
C ARG A 596 -11.71 -2.00 -27.52
N GLU A 597 -11.73 -3.14 -26.85
CA GLU A 597 -10.80 -4.25 -27.08
C GLU A 597 -11.49 -5.27 -27.98
N THR A 598 -10.83 -5.67 -29.07
CA THR A 598 -11.33 -6.69 -29.98
C THR A 598 -10.36 -7.85 -30.01
N SER A 599 -10.83 -9.05 -29.67
CA SER A 599 -10.04 -10.27 -29.73
C SER A 599 -10.58 -11.19 -30.82
N ILE A 600 -9.69 -11.74 -31.64
CA ILE A 600 -10.05 -12.73 -32.65
C ILE A 600 -9.81 -14.12 -32.06
N ASP A 601 -10.88 -14.90 -31.91
CA ASP A 601 -10.81 -16.29 -31.47
C ASP A 601 -10.13 -17.15 -32.56
N THR A 602 -9.56 -18.28 -32.16
CA THR A 602 -8.84 -19.23 -33.04
C THR A 602 -9.68 -19.78 -34.21
N ASP A 603 -11.01 -19.63 -34.18
CA ASP A 603 -11.92 -20.02 -35.26
C ASP A 603 -12.23 -18.86 -36.25
N GLY A 604 -11.63 -17.70 -36.04
CA GLY A 604 -11.83 -16.49 -36.86
C GLY A 604 -13.05 -15.66 -36.46
N THR A 605 -13.71 -15.96 -35.33
CA THR A 605 -14.77 -15.09 -34.79
C THR A 605 -14.22 -13.92 -33.98
N GLU A 606 -14.78 -12.73 -34.20
CA GLU A 606 -14.41 -11.51 -33.48
C GLU A 606 -15.23 -11.39 -32.18
N ARG A 607 -14.55 -11.38 -31.04
CA ARG A 607 -15.13 -11.02 -29.73
C ARG A 607 -14.74 -9.58 -29.39
N VAL A 608 -15.73 -8.72 -29.28
CA VAL A 608 -15.56 -7.33 -28.86
C VAL A 608 -15.84 -7.23 -27.36
N ALA A 609 -14.80 -6.97 -26.56
CA ALA A 609 -14.92 -6.63 -25.14
C ALA A 609 -14.74 -5.12 -24.98
N SER A 610 -15.64 -4.45 -24.27
CA SER A 610 -15.54 -2.99 -24.11
C SER A 610 -14.53 -2.69 -23.00
N SER A 611 -13.39 -2.07 -23.31
CA SER A 611 -12.43 -1.64 -22.29
C SER A 611 -12.94 -0.45 -21.48
N MET A 612 -13.77 0.37 -22.14
CA MET A 612 -14.56 1.44 -21.54
C MET A 612 -16.04 1.30 -21.91
N ILE A 613 -16.91 1.85 -21.06
CA ILE A 613 -18.34 1.94 -21.28
C ILE A 613 -18.80 3.40 -21.29
N GLY A 614 -19.80 3.71 -22.10
CA GLY A 614 -20.44 5.03 -22.10
C GLY A 614 -21.22 5.23 -20.80
N VAL A 615 -20.83 6.25 -20.02
CA VAL A 615 -21.50 6.61 -18.76
C VAL A 615 -22.34 7.89 -18.88
N PHE A 616 -22.19 8.64 -19.97
CA PHE A 616 -23.00 9.82 -20.25
C PHE A 616 -23.15 10.04 -21.77
N PRO A 617 -24.37 10.24 -22.32
CA PRO A 617 -25.66 10.10 -21.64
C PRO A 617 -25.88 8.67 -21.13
N ALA A 618 -26.86 8.46 -20.23
CA ALA A 618 -27.20 7.11 -19.76
C ALA A 618 -27.78 6.29 -20.93
N LEU A 619 -26.92 5.56 -21.64
CA LEU A 619 -27.33 4.75 -22.78
C LEU A 619 -28.00 3.48 -22.28
N ALA A 620 -29.14 3.13 -22.87
CA ALA A 620 -29.80 1.86 -22.58
C ALA A 620 -28.86 0.70 -22.97
N THR A 621 -28.31 0.01 -21.97
CA THR A 621 -27.49 -1.22 -22.06
C THR A 621 -26.59 -1.34 -23.29
N GLY A 622 -25.33 -0.90 -23.16
CA GLY A 622 -24.22 -1.42 -23.97
C GLY A 622 -23.95 -0.77 -25.33
N SER A 623 -24.57 0.36 -25.66
CA SER A 623 -24.07 1.18 -26.79
C SER A 623 -22.79 1.89 -26.35
N ASN A 624 -21.65 1.54 -26.95
CA ASN A 624 -20.38 2.27 -26.78
C ASN A 624 -20.16 3.30 -27.89
N ASP A 625 -21.13 3.44 -28.78
CA ASP A 625 -21.14 4.46 -29.83
C ASP A 625 -21.97 5.66 -29.33
N ASP A 626 -21.54 6.86 -29.72
CA ASP A 626 -22.17 8.13 -29.37
C ASP A 626 -22.28 8.41 -27.86
N ALA A 627 -21.20 8.16 -27.11
CA ALA A 627 -21.05 8.60 -25.73
C ALA A 627 -20.40 10.00 -25.67
N LEU A 628 -20.77 10.81 -24.69
CA LEU A 628 -20.08 12.08 -24.37
C LEU A 628 -18.94 11.85 -23.36
N ILE A 629 -19.14 10.91 -22.43
CA ILE A 629 -18.13 10.49 -21.44
C ILE A 629 -18.13 8.98 -21.35
N CYS A 630 -16.95 8.39 -21.48
CA CYS A 630 -16.69 6.98 -21.25
C CYS A 630 -15.89 6.81 -19.96
N ALA A 631 -16.18 5.76 -19.21
CA ALA A 631 -15.41 5.34 -18.04
C ALA A 631 -14.93 3.91 -18.22
N SER A 632 -13.86 3.52 -17.52
CA SER A 632 -13.38 2.14 -17.50
C SER A 632 -14.51 1.17 -17.13
N SER A 633 -14.65 0.11 -17.93
CA SER A 633 -15.59 -0.98 -17.66
C SER A 633 -15.15 -1.87 -16.51
N GLN A 634 -13.92 -1.68 -16.02
CA GLN A 634 -13.37 -2.46 -14.93
C GLN A 634 -13.77 -1.88 -13.57
N VAL A 635 -14.81 -2.47 -13.02
CA VAL A 635 -15.38 -2.15 -11.71
C VAL A 635 -14.39 -2.23 -10.53
N TRP A 636 -13.23 -2.86 -10.70
CA TRP A 636 -12.20 -3.02 -9.66
C TRP A 636 -11.03 -2.04 -9.77
N SER A 637 -10.93 -1.29 -10.87
CA SER A 637 -9.89 -0.26 -11.07
C SER A 637 -10.50 1.15 -11.25
N THR A 638 -11.81 1.25 -11.47
CA THR A 638 -12.54 2.52 -11.47
C THR A 638 -12.81 3.00 -10.04
N PHE A 639 -12.43 4.23 -9.71
CA PHE A 639 -12.74 4.83 -8.42
C PHE A 639 -14.01 5.68 -8.49
N SER A 640 -14.75 5.74 -7.38
CA SER A 640 -15.71 6.83 -7.17
C SER A 640 -14.92 8.12 -6.97
N GLU A 641 -14.85 8.95 -7.98
CA GLU A 641 -14.02 10.16 -7.97
C GLU A 641 -14.57 11.25 -8.87
N ARG A 642 -14.19 12.48 -8.54
CA ARG A 642 -14.45 13.64 -9.37
C ARG A 642 -13.29 13.80 -10.35
N TRP A 643 -13.63 14.08 -11.60
CA TRP A 643 -12.71 14.45 -12.65
C TRP A 643 -12.89 15.92 -12.97
N ASP A 644 -11.77 16.63 -13.10
CA ASP A 644 -11.71 18.04 -13.48
C ASP A 644 -10.79 18.20 -14.69
N ALA A 645 -11.23 18.95 -15.69
CA ALA A 645 -10.39 19.43 -16.80
C ALA A 645 -10.25 20.95 -16.71
N THR A 646 -9.05 21.39 -16.36
CA THR A 646 -8.73 22.79 -16.08
C THR A 646 -7.89 23.38 -17.20
N TRP A 647 -8.36 24.47 -17.81
CA TRP A 647 -7.64 25.12 -18.90
C TRP A 647 -6.33 25.75 -18.42
N GLN A 648 -5.20 25.32 -18.99
CA GLN A 648 -3.86 25.75 -18.58
C GLN A 648 -3.63 25.65 -17.06
N GLY A 649 -4.20 24.60 -16.47
CA GLY A 649 -4.22 24.38 -15.02
C GLY A 649 -2.87 23.97 -14.45
N LEU A 650 -2.76 24.06 -13.13
CA LEU A 650 -1.63 23.58 -12.33
C LEU A 650 -1.38 22.08 -12.60
N ILE A 651 -0.13 21.69 -12.80
CA ILE A 651 0.31 20.30 -12.72
C ILE A 651 0.43 19.95 -11.23
N PRO A 652 -0.37 19.01 -10.69
CA PRO A 652 -0.37 18.70 -9.26
C PRO A 652 1.01 18.26 -8.72
N ASN A 653 1.31 18.65 -7.49
CA ASN A 653 2.59 18.45 -6.80
C ASN A 653 3.77 19.24 -7.41
N SER A 654 3.51 20.20 -8.30
CA SER A 654 4.50 21.19 -8.71
C SER A 654 4.47 22.46 -7.87
N GLU A 655 3.45 22.61 -7.03
CA GLU A 655 3.26 23.71 -6.08
C GLU A 655 4.11 23.56 -4.81
N GLY A 656 4.44 24.70 -4.19
CA GLY A 656 5.19 24.73 -2.92
C GLY A 656 6.70 24.57 -3.09
N GLY A 657 7.18 24.38 -4.32
CA GLY A 657 8.60 24.39 -4.64
C GLY A 657 9.22 25.79 -4.56
N LEU A 658 10.48 25.84 -4.20
CA LEU A 658 11.33 27.03 -4.16
C LEU A 658 12.39 26.94 -5.24
N GLY A 659 12.37 27.90 -6.15
CA GLY A 659 13.33 27.97 -7.24
C GLY A 659 14.00 29.32 -7.36
N ARG A 660 15.10 29.37 -8.10
CA ARG A 660 15.84 30.61 -8.36
C ARG A 660 16.17 30.74 -9.83
N PHE A 661 16.16 31.98 -10.31
CA PHE A 661 16.66 32.27 -11.65
C PHE A 661 18.19 32.20 -11.69
N ALA A 662 18.71 31.68 -12.79
CA ALA A 662 20.14 31.60 -13.06
C ALA A 662 20.43 31.91 -14.54
N ASP A 663 21.65 32.38 -14.80
CA ASP A 663 22.15 32.61 -16.16
C ASP A 663 22.91 31.40 -16.72
N GLU A 664 23.07 30.35 -15.90
CA GLU A 664 23.73 29.09 -16.23
C GLU A 664 22.94 27.92 -15.62
N ASN A 665 23.05 26.75 -16.23
CA ASN A 665 22.49 25.50 -15.69
C ASN A 665 23.12 25.13 -14.34
N LEU A 666 22.56 24.14 -13.66
CA LEU A 666 22.98 23.73 -12.31
C LEU A 666 24.47 23.33 -12.23
N GLU A 667 25.02 22.76 -13.32
CA GLU A 667 26.42 22.37 -13.43
C GLU A 667 27.38 23.53 -13.79
N GLY A 668 26.86 24.69 -14.20
CA GLY A 668 27.67 25.83 -14.66
C GLY A 668 28.37 25.58 -16.01
N THR A 669 27.82 24.70 -16.84
CA THR A 669 28.39 24.27 -18.13
C THR A 669 27.70 24.92 -19.34
N GLU A 670 26.45 25.32 -19.21
CA GLU A 670 25.63 25.90 -20.28
C GLU A 670 25.03 27.25 -19.85
N ALA A 671 25.41 28.33 -20.55
CA ALA A 671 24.81 29.64 -20.36
C ALA A 671 23.45 29.73 -21.04
N GLY A 672 22.46 30.31 -20.38
CA GLY A 672 21.09 30.39 -20.87
C GLY A 672 20.15 31.03 -19.87
N ASN A 673 18.85 30.86 -20.11
CA ASN A 673 17.84 31.34 -19.18
C ASN A 673 17.34 30.18 -18.33
N TRP A 674 17.89 30.06 -17.13
CA TRP A 674 17.64 28.90 -16.28
C TRP A 674 16.81 29.26 -15.06
N PHE A 675 16.04 28.27 -14.61
CA PHE A 675 15.32 28.29 -13.34
C PHE A 675 15.63 26.99 -12.59
N GLN A 676 16.37 27.11 -11.50
CA GLN A 676 16.83 25.99 -10.68
C GLN A 676 15.78 25.71 -9.60
N ALA A 677 15.11 24.56 -9.71
CA ALA A 677 13.84 24.23 -9.06
C ALA A 677 13.97 23.12 -7.98
N GLY A 678 15.21 22.86 -7.51
CA GLY A 678 15.72 21.59 -6.98
C GLY A 678 15.06 20.91 -5.78
N ASP A 679 13.84 21.27 -5.39
CA ASP A 679 13.04 20.58 -4.36
C ASP A 679 11.87 19.76 -4.91
N VAL A 680 11.44 19.99 -6.15
CA VAL A 680 10.40 19.20 -6.84
C VAL A 680 11.04 18.32 -7.92
N PRO A 681 10.78 16.99 -7.96
CA PRO A 681 11.24 16.15 -9.05
C PRO A 681 10.36 16.37 -10.30
N LEU A 682 10.78 17.30 -11.16
CA LEU A 682 9.95 17.86 -12.24
C LEU A 682 9.51 16.81 -13.27
N CYS A 683 10.40 15.90 -13.68
CA CYS A 683 10.04 14.85 -14.63
C CYS A 683 8.98 13.92 -14.03
N ARG A 684 9.15 13.59 -12.75
CA ARG A 684 8.30 12.68 -11.98
C ARG A 684 6.87 13.21 -11.83
N VAL A 685 6.70 14.51 -11.61
CA VAL A 685 5.37 15.15 -11.54
C VAL A 685 4.75 15.41 -12.91
N GLY A 686 5.50 15.15 -13.99
CA GLY A 686 4.98 15.15 -15.36
C GLY A 686 5.28 16.42 -16.16
N VAL A 687 6.27 17.23 -15.78
CA VAL A 687 6.65 18.46 -16.49
C VAL A 687 7.34 18.16 -17.82
N LEU A 688 6.96 18.86 -18.88
CA LEU A 688 7.49 18.70 -20.23
C LEU A 688 7.90 20.02 -20.86
N GLY A 689 9.04 20.01 -21.55
CA GLY A 689 9.35 20.97 -22.60
C GLY A 689 8.54 20.70 -23.89
N PRO A 690 8.86 21.39 -25.00
CA PRO A 690 8.23 21.14 -26.29
C PRO A 690 8.40 19.69 -26.74
N GLN A 691 7.32 19.08 -27.19
CA GLN A 691 7.30 17.69 -27.66
C GLN A 691 6.66 17.63 -29.06
N PRO A 692 7.21 16.83 -29.99
CA PRO A 692 6.60 16.63 -31.29
C PRO A 692 5.25 15.91 -31.16
N ALA A 693 4.41 16.02 -32.19
CA ALA A 693 3.23 15.16 -32.30
C ALA A 693 3.70 13.72 -32.55
N ASP A 694 3.22 12.79 -31.74
CA ASP A 694 3.51 11.36 -31.88
C ASP A 694 2.34 10.51 -31.37
N ALA A 695 2.59 9.21 -31.11
CA ALA A 695 1.57 8.30 -30.61
C ALA A 695 1.17 8.60 -29.15
N ALA A 696 2.09 9.12 -28.34
CA ALA A 696 1.88 9.50 -26.93
C ALA A 696 1.23 10.87 -26.77
N LEU A 697 1.38 11.73 -27.78
CA LEU A 697 0.85 13.08 -27.82
C LEU A 697 0.25 13.35 -29.21
N VAL A 698 -1.07 13.23 -29.29
CA VAL A 698 -1.88 13.31 -30.53
C VAL A 698 -1.67 14.63 -31.31
N GLU A 699 -1.01 15.62 -30.71
CA GLU A 699 -0.61 16.88 -31.30
C GLU A 699 0.73 17.37 -30.72
N SER A 700 1.44 18.21 -31.47
CA SER A 700 2.69 18.80 -31.00
C SER A 700 2.42 19.72 -29.82
N TYR A 701 3.18 19.54 -28.75
CA TYR A 701 3.04 20.33 -27.54
C TYR A 701 4.15 21.36 -27.44
N LEU A 702 3.80 22.58 -27.05
CA LEU A 702 4.72 23.72 -26.99
C LEU A 702 5.51 23.79 -25.68
N GLY A 703 5.39 22.78 -24.83
CA GLY A 703 5.95 22.76 -23.48
C GLY A 703 5.04 23.43 -22.46
N ASP A 704 5.22 23.05 -21.20
CA ASP A 704 4.55 23.63 -20.04
C ASP A 704 5.02 25.08 -19.79
N ARG A 705 4.46 25.73 -18.76
CA ARG A 705 4.84 27.07 -18.35
C ARG A 705 5.16 27.15 -16.87
N LEU A 706 6.23 27.88 -16.55
CA LEU A 706 6.61 28.26 -15.20
C LEU A 706 5.82 29.50 -14.79
N VAL A 707 5.16 29.46 -13.65
CA VAL A 707 4.40 30.57 -13.04
C VAL A 707 5.07 30.97 -11.73
N ILE A 708 5.31 32.25 -11.53
CA ILE A 708 5.87 32.77 -10.27
C ILE A 708 4.72 33.15 -9.33
N THR A 709 4.72 32.58 -8.13
CA THR A 709 3.69 32.80 -7.10
C THR A 709 4.25 33.33 -5.79
N GLY A 710 5.57 33.38 -5.63
CA GLY A 710 6.21 33.88 -4.42
C GLY A 710 5.98 35.37 -4.16
N GLU A 711 5.95 35.74 -2.88
CA GLU A 711 5.98 37.14 -2.47
C GLU A 711 7.34 37.78 -2.75
N LEU A 712 7.36 39.10 -2.94
CA LEU A 712 8.60 39.84 -3.13
C LEU A 712 9.57 39.65 -1.93
N PRO A 713 10.84 39.32 -2.19
CA PRO A 713 11.87 39.23 -1.16
C PRO A 713 11.98 40.52 -0.34
N PRO A 714 12.33 40.46 0.96
CA PRO A 714 12.43 41.63 1.82
C PRO A 714 13.35 42.74 1.28
N ILE A 715 14.36 42.37 0.49
CA ILE A 715 15.34 43.29 -0.09
C ILE A 715 14.79 44.14 -1.25
N THR A 716 13.83 43.62 -2.00
CA THR A 716 13.22 44.27 -3.18
C THR A 716 11.79 44.74 -2.94
N ARG A 717 11.18 44.35 -1.81
CA ARG A 717 9.78 44.68 -1.44
C ARG A 717 9.47 46.18 -1.49
N ASP A 718 10.38 47.02 -1.03
CA ASP A 718 10.18 48.47 -0.96
C ASP A 718 10.67 49.19 -2.24
N ASP A 719 11.19 48.47 -3.25
CA ASP A 719 11.65 49.06 -4.51
C ASP A 719 10.46 49.44 -5.40
N PRO A 720 10.30 50.73 -5.78
CA PRO A 720 9.24 51.15 -6.69
C PRO A 720 9.24 50.42 -8.04
N ALA A 721 10.38 49.92 -8.52
CA ALA A 721 10.47 49.16 -9.76
C ALA A 721 9.88 47.74 -9.64
N CYS A 722 9.80 47.19 -8.43
CA CYS A 722 9.31 45.84 -8.16
C CYS A 722 7.86 45.81 -7.67
N GLN A 723 7.26 46.97 -7.38
CA GLN A 723 5.87 47.08 -6.92
C GLN A 723 4.85 46.46 -7.89
N GLU A 724 5.18 46.31 -9.18
CA GLU A 724 4.33 45.61 -10.15
C GLU A 724 4.17 44.10 -9.87
N PHE A 725 5.06 43.53 -9.04
CA PHE A 725 5.03 42.12 -8.61
C PHE A 725 4.63 41.95 -7.14
N ALA A 726 4.15 43.00 -6.48
CA ALA A 726 3.55 42.86 -5.16
C ALA A 726 2.21 42.12 -5.33
N ASP A 727 2.02 41.04 -4.55
CA ASP A 727 0.78 40.25 -4.48
C ASP A 727 0.47 39.35 -5.70
N LEU A 728 1.46 38.63 -6.22
CA LEU A 728 1.27 37.63 -7.30
C LEU A 728 0.34 36.46 -6.94
N ARG A 729 0.06 36.23 -5.65
CA ARG A 729 -0.84 35.17 -5.15
C ARG A 729 -2.33 35.46 -5.32
N ASP A 730 -2.72 36.73 -5.36
CA ASP A 730 -4.14 37.15 -5.27
C ASP A 730 -4.79 37.46 -6.64
N GLU A 731 -4.02 37.51 -7.72
CA GLU A 731 -4.50 37.87 -9.07
C GLU A 731 -4.27 36.74 -10.09
N LEU A 732 -5.25 35.84 -10.26
CA LEU A 732 -5.18 34.69 -11.17
C LEU A 732 -5.37 35.02 -12.66
N ASP A 733 -5.75 36.25 -13.03
CA ASP A 733 -6.35 36.51 -14.35
C ASP A 733 -5.47 37.31 -15.34
N GLU A 734 -4.95 38.50 -14.97
CA GLU A 734 -4.25 39.41 -15.92
C GLU A 734 -2.79 39.76 -15.58
N ARG A 735 -2.33 39.49 -14.34
CA ARG A 735 -0.96 39.82 -13.87
C ARG A 735 -0.06 38.62 -13.61
N GLN A 736 -0.50 37.41 -13.97
CA GLN A 736 0.29 36.20 -13.78
C GLN A 736 1.64 36.31 -14.51
N VAL A 737 2.74 36.31 -13.76
CA VAL A 737 4.10 36.30 -14.31
C VAL A 737 4.47 34.88 -14.67
N TRP A 738 4.64 34.63 -15.97
CA TRP A 738 4.97 33.29 -16.45
C TRP A 738 5.93 33.27 -17.63
N PHE A 739 6.64 32.14 -17.76
CA PHE A 739 7.64 31.87 -18.78
C PHE A 739 7.39 30.50 -19.43
N PRO A 740 7.49 30.37 -20.76
CA PRO A 740 7.40 29.07 -21.41
C PRO A 740 8.63 28.21 -21.07
N ILE A 741 8.42 26.92 -20.85
CA ILE A 741 9.51 25.97 -20.63
C ILE A 741 10.00 25.47 -21.98
N LEU A 742 11.29 25.65 -22.25
CA LEU A 742 11.96 25.22 -23.48
C LEU A 742 12.61 23.86 -23.33
N ARG A 743 13.17 23.56 -22.15
CA ARG A 743 13.63 22.23 -21.74
C ARG A 743 13.32 22.05 -20.27
N ALA A 744 12.94 20.84 -19.87
CA ALA A 744 12.69 20.50 -18.48
C ALA A 744 13.66 19.41 -18.06
N PHE A 745 14.25 19.55 -16.88
CA PHE A 745 15.10 18.55 -16.24
C PHE A 745 14.54 18.24 -14.85
N ASN A 746 14.99 17.17 -14.23
CA ASN A 746 14.43 16.76 -12.93
C ASN A 746 14.59 17.81 -11.82
N GLN A 747 15.59 18.70 -11.90
CA GLN A 747 15.89 19.73 -10.88
C GLN A 747 15.97 21.16 -11.44
N GLU A 748 15.85 21.35 -12.75
CA GLU A 748 15.99 22.66 -13.38
C GLU A 748 15.17 22.79 -14.67
N LEU A 749 14.94 24.02 -15.11
CA LEU A 749 14.18 24.35 -16.30
C LEU A 749 14.97 25.35 -17.14
N GLU A 750 15.06 25.11 -18.45
CA GLU A 750 15.41 26.14 -19.40
C GLU A 750 14.12 26.88 -19.79
N ILE A 751 14.07 28.18 -19.55
CA ILE A 751 12.88 29.01 -19.76
C ILE A 751 13.07 30.01 -20.89
N GLY A 752 12.02 30.23 -21.68
CA GLY A 752 12.01 31.18 -22.78
C GLY A 752 11.55 32.58 -22.38
N GLU A 753 11.49 33.47 -23.36
CA GLU A 753 10.94 34.81 -23.16
C GLU A 753 9.44 34.75 -22.83
N SER A 754 9.01 35.61 -21.90
CA SER A 754 7.59 35.72 -21.58
C SER A 754 6.83 36.34 -22.78
N PRO A 755 5.66 35.80 -23.16
CA PRO A 755 4.87 36.37 -24.26
C PRO A 755 4.27 37.73 -23.92
N ALA A 756 4.25 38.13 -22.65
CA ALA A 756 3.78 39.46 -22.24
C ALA A 756 4.79 40.57 -22.58
N SER A 757 6.09 40.31 -22.44
CA SER A 757 7.16 41.24 -22.80
C SER A 757 8.52 40.55 -22.78
N SER A 758 9.35 40.83 -23.79
CA SER A 758 10.74 40.34 -23.89
C SER A 758 11.64 40.87 -22.77
N THR A 759 11.28 41.98 -22.11
CA THR A 759 12.05 42.54 -20.97
C THR A 759 11.49 42.13 -19.61
N LEU A 760 10.52 41.22 -19.56
CA LEU A 760 9.93 40.78 -18.29
C LEU A 760 10.92 39.95 -17.46
N LEU A 761 11.66 39.04 -18.11
CA LEU A 761 12.59 38.15 -17.42
C LEU A 761 13.66 38.91 -16.64
N ASP A 762 14.30 39.91 -17.26
CA ASP A 762 15.32 40.74 -16.61
C ASP A 762 14.77 41.48 -15.38
N ARG A 763 13.53 42.00 -15.47
CA ARG A 763 12.87 42.69 -14.36
C ARG A 763 12.52 41.72 -13.24
N VAL A 764 11.97 40.55 -13.56
CA VAL A 764 11.63 39.52 -12.57
C VAL A 764 12.90 39.00 -11.89
N ARG A 765 13.99 38.76 -12.62
CA ARG A 765 15.29 38.40 -12.04
C ARG A 765 15.81 39.46 -11.07
N ALA A 766 15.69 40.74 -11.43
CA ALA A 766 16.11 41.84 -10.56
C ALA A 766 15.25 41.93 -9.29
N CYS A 767 13.96 41.63 -9.38
CA CYS A 767 13.02 41.72 -8.26
C CYS A 767 12.97 40.46 -7.39
N PHE A 768 13.37 39.30 -7.91
CA PHE A 768 13.46 38.02 -7.20
C PHE A 768 14.91 37.47 -7.23
N PRO A 769 15.88 38.13 -6.55
CA PRO A 769 17.28 37.72 -6.55
C PRO A 769 17.58 36.49 -5.68
N GLU A 770 16.60 36.02 -4.91
CA GLU A 770 16.68 34.87 -3.99
C GLU A 770 15.70 33.77 -4.44
N PHE A 771 15.58 32.69 -3.66
CA PHE A 771 14.58 31.65 -3.92
C PHE A 771 13.16 32.24 -3.85
N THR A 772 12.32 31.87 -4.81
CA THR A 772 10.92 32.27 -4.92
C THR A 772 10.03 31.06 -5.12
N GLU A 773 8.80 31.13 -4.61
CA GLU A 773 7.81 30.09 -4.85
C GLU A 773 7.35 30.12 -6.30
N TYR A 774 7.14 28.92 -6.85
CA TYR A 774 6.67 28.75 -8.21
C TYR A 774 5.62 27.64 -8.32
N GLN A 775 4.98 27.61 -9.48
CA GLN A 775 4.05 26.57 -9.91
C GLN A 775 4.31 26.24 -11.38
N ILE A 776 4.04 25.00 -11.79
CA ILE A 776 4.11 24.60 -13.20
C ILE A 776 2.71 24.34 -13.72
N HIS A 777 2.38 24.97 -14.84
CA HIS A 777 1.06 24.83 -15.47
C HIS A 777 1.21 24.25 -16.87
N THR A 778 0.17 23.55 -17.31
CA THR A 778 0.05 23.21 -18.74
C THR A 778 -0.13 24.47 -19.57
N ARG A 779 0.25 24.42 -20.85
CA ARG A 779 0.17 25.55 -21.78
C ARG A 779 -0.63 25.16 -23.01
N GLN A 780 -1.68 25.92 -23.32
CA GLN A 780 -2.61 25.62 -24.42
C GLN A 780 -3.20 24.19 -24.40
N ALA A 781 -3.30 23.60 -23.21
CA ALA A 781 -3.89 22.29 -22.98
C ALA A 781 -4.75 22.34 -21.70
N TYR A 782 -5.61 21.35 -21.55
CA TYR A 782 -6.31 21.10 -20.30
C TYR A 782 -5.46 20.18 -19.42
N THR A 783 -5.29 20.56 -18.15
CA THR A 783 -4.82 19.63 -17.12
C THR A 783 -6.02 18.81 -16.67
N VAL A 784 -5.98 17.49 -16.89
CA VAL A 784 -7.03 16.55 -16.49
C VAL A 784 -6.59 15.82 -15.23
N THR A 785 -7.40 15.90 -14.17
CA THR A 785 -7.09 15.33 -12.87
C THR A 785 -8.28 14.62 -12.27
N GLY A 786 -8.09 13.41 -11.75
CA GLY A 786 -9.06 12.73 -10.88
C GLY A 786 -8.76 13.01 -9.40
N THR A 787 -9.77 13.13 -8.55
CA THR A 787 -9.56 13.37 -7.10
C THR A 787 -8.83 12.22 -6.40
N THR A 788 -8.96 10.99 -6.93
CA THR A 788 -8.24 9.81 -6.43
C THR A 788 -7.06 9.47 -7.35
N SER A 789 -7.26 9.59 -8.66
CA SER A 789 -6.33 9.14 -9.71
C SER A 789 -5.28 10.19 -10.10
N GLY A 790 -5.41 11.43 -9.63
CA GLY A 790 -4.43 12.49 -9.83
C GLY A 790 -4.16 12.82 -11.30
N PHE A 791 -2.92 13.25 -11.58
CA PHE A 791 -2.42 13.60 -12.92
C PHE A 791 -1.58 12.47 -13.51
N ILE A 792 -2.22 11.61 -14.31
CA ILE A 792 -1.58 10.45 -14.96
C ILE A 792 -0.67 10.94 -16.10
N ASN A 793 0.59 10.51 -16.14
CA ASN A 793 1.51 10.92 -17.21
C ASN A 793 2.54 9.84 -17.53
N ARG A 794 3.37 10.04 -18.56
CA ARG A 794 4.45 9.11 -18.96
C ARG A 794 5.79 9.79 -19.12
N VAL A 795 6.00 10.83 -18.33
CA VAL A 795 7.22 11.63 -18.40
C VAL A 795 8.29 10.93 -17.58
N ILE A 796 9.48 10.78 -18.16
CA ILE A 796 10.65 10.20 -17.50
C ILE A 796 11.87 11.09 -17.76
N PRO A 797 12.87 11.09 -16.86
CA PRO A 797 14.18 11.62 -17.20
C PRO A 797 14.86 10.72 -18.25
N ASP A 798 15.47 11.32 -19.26
CA ASP A 798 16.31 10.62 -20.23
C ASP A 798 17.74 10.41 -19.70
N ALA A 799 18.67 9.98 -20.55
CA ALA A 799 20.06 9.76 -20.16
C ALA A 799 20.82 11.05 -19.75
N LEU A 800 20.25 12.22 -20.03
CA LEU A 800 20.77 13.55 -19.70
C LEU A 800 19.90 14.24 -18.64
N ASP A 801 19.04 13.48 -17.92
CA ASP A 801 18.05 13.98 -16.97
C ASP A 801 16.96 14.90 -17.56
N GLU A 802 16.84 14.98 -18.89
CA GLU A 802 15.81 15.77 -19.57
C GLU A 802 14.47 15.04 -19.51
N CYS A 803 13.41 15.76 -19.14
CA CYS A 803 12.07 15.23 -19.03
C CYS A 803 11.46 15.03 -20.42
N ILE A 804 11.35 13.78 -20.84
CA ILE A 804 10.78 13.36 -22.12
C ILE A 804 9.58 12.45 -21.92
N LEU A 805 8.75 12.33 -22.96
CA LEU A 805 7.78 11.24 -23.03
C LEU A 805 8.55 9.93 -23.21
N ASP A 806 8.30 8.95 -22.34
CA ASP A 806 9.02 7.67 -22.36
C ASP A 806 8.97 7.04 -23.77
N PRO A 807 10.07 7.01 -24.54
CA PRO A 807 10.04 6.54 -25.93
C PRO A 807 10.02 5.01 -26.01
N SER A 808 10.37 4.33 -24.92
CA SER A 808 10.39 2.88 -24.85
C SER A 808 8.97 2.31 -24.74
N ARG A 809 8.00 3.10 -24.28
CA ARG A 809 6.62 2.60 -24.14
C ARG A 809 5.82 2.73 -25.44
N PRO A 810 5.27 1.65 -25.99
CA PRO A 810 4.34 1.79 -27.11
C PRO A 810 3.05 2.48 -26.67
N VAL A 811 2.39 3.13 -27.62
CA VAL A 811 0.97 3.47 -27.53
C VAL A 811 0.28 2.67 -28.61
N ASP A 812 -0.70 1.85 -28.22
CA ASP A 812 -1.46 1.08 -29.19
C ASP A 812 -2.33 2.03 -30.00
N LEU A 813 -1.90 2.36 -31.22
CA LEU A 813 -2.71 3.15 -32.14
C LEU A 813 -3.65 2.22 -32.90
N PRO A 814 -4.94 2.57 -33.04
CA PRO A 814 -5.84 1.77 -33.86
C PRO A 814 -5.39 1.84 -35.31
N THR A 815 -5.14 0.69 -35.94
CA THR A 815 -4.79 0.61 -37.36
C THR A 815 -5.93 -0.03 -38.16
N ALA A 816 -5.89 0.10 -39.49
CA ALA A 816 -6.89 -0.51 -40.36
C ALA A 816 -6.87 -2.05 -40.30
N ASP A 817 -5.75 -2.65 -39.88
CA ASP A 817 -5.52 -4.10 -39.85
C ASP A 817 -5.53 -4.68 -38.42
N ASP A 818 -5.37 -3.84 -37.39
CA ASP A 818 -5.44 -4.18 -35.95
C ASP A 818 -6.26 -3.10 -35.23
N PRO A 819 -7.59 -3.30 -35.07
CA PRO A 819 -8.48 -2.34 -34.38
C PRO A 819 -8.36 -2.43 -32.85
N PHE A 820 -7.42 -3.22 -32.33
CA PHE A 820 -7.19 -3.37 -30.90
C PHE A 820 -6.65 -2.06 -30.31
N LEU A 821 -7.30 -1.59 -29.24
CA LEU A 821 -6.93 -0.40 -28.50
C LEU A 821 -6.79 -0.74 -27.02
N ASP A 822 -5.56 -0.98 -26.56
CA ASP A 822 -5.29 -1.09 -25.13
C ASP A 822 -5.19 0.31 -24.50
N VAL A 823 -6.25 0.71 -23.81
CA VAL A 823 -6.34 2.00 -23.10
C VAL A 823 -5.29 2.15 -22.01
N ASP A 824 -4.71 1.06 -21.51
CA ASP A 824 -3.65 1.12 -20.49
C ASP A 824 -2.35 1.72 -21.03
N THR A 825 -2.14 1.67 -22.36
CA THR A 825 -0.97 2.28 -23.01
C THR A 825 -1.08 3.81 -23.12
N TYR A 826 -2.28 4.36 -22.93
CA TYR A 826 -2.58 5.79 -23.01
C TYR A 826 -2.44 6.47 -21.64
N LEU A 827 -1.25 6.98 -21.35
CA LEU A 827 -0.97 7.67 -20.08
C LEU A 827 -0.94 9.20 -20.28
N ALA A 828 -2.09 9.75 -20.64
CA ALA A 828 -2.25 11.17 -20.85
C ALA A 828 -2.87 11.85 -19.63
N GLY A 829 -2.26 12.95 -19.19
CA GLY A 829 -2.82 13.88 -18.20
C GLY A 829 -3.26 15.20 -18.82
N ARG A 830 -2.95 15.38 -20.11
CA ARG A 830 -3.25 16.58 -20.89
C ARG A 830 -4.30 16.28 -21.93
N ALA A 831 -5.37 17.06 -21.98
CA ALA A 831 -6.34 17.02 -23.07
C ALA A 831 -6.17 18.23 -24.00
N PHE A 832 -6.47 18.03 -25.28
CA PHE A 832 -6.42 19.07 -26.31
C PHE A 832 -7.81 19.30 -26.89
N ALA A 833 -8.12 20.55 -27.23
CA ALA A 833 -9.40 20.87 -27.84
C ALA A 833 -9.58 20.14 -29.18
N SER A 834 -10.79 19.67 -29.46
CA SER A 834 -11.15 18.90 -30.67
C SER A 834 -10.41 17.58 -30.86
N LYS A 835 -9.78 17.06 -29.81
CA LYS A 835 -9.14 15.73 -29.79
C LYS A 835 -9.79 14.88 -28.71
N GLN A 836 -9.98 13.60 -29.00
CA GLN A 836 -10.39 12.64 -27.99
C GLN A 836 -9.26 12.48 -26.98
N TYR A 837 -9.56 12.77 -25.72
CA TYR A 837 -8.72 12.42 -24.60
C TYR A 837 -8.99 10.97 -24.22
N ILE A 838 -7.92 10.19 -24.08
CA ILE A 838 -7.98 8.79 -23.67
C ILE A 838 -6.95 8.62 -22.56
N ASN A 839 -7.40 8.08 -21.43
CA ASN A 839 -6.54 7.50 -20.42
C ASN A 839 -7.17 6.17 -19.93
N PRO A 840 -6.54 5.42 -18.99
CA PRO A 840 -7.05 4.11 -18.60
C PRO A 840 -8.39 4.14 -17.85
N LEU A 841 -8.85 5.32 -17.40
CA LEU A 841 -9.99 5.46 -16.50
C LEU A 841 -11.17 6.21 -17.11
N VAL A 842 -10.91 7.24 -17.93
CA VAL A 842 -11.94 8.04 -18.60
C VAL A 842 -11.53 8.43 -20.02
N SER A 843 -12.53 8.61 -20.88
CA SER A 843 -12.35 9.18 -22.22
C SER A 843 -13.49 10.16 -22.53
N PHE A 844 -13.14 11.28 -23.16
CA PHE A 844 -14.07 12.33 -23.58
C PHE A 844 -13.41 13.21 -24.65
N GLN A 845 -14.19 14.05 -25.34
CA GLN A 845 -13.65 15.04 -26.28
C GLN A 845 -14.27 16.41 -26.01
N ILE A 846 -13.45 17.40 -25.69
CA ILE A 846 -13.89 18.79 -25.55
C ILE A 846 -13.91 19.44 -26.94
N GLY A 847 -15.05 20.02 -27.33
CA GLY A 847 -15.21 20.71 -28.60
C GLY A 847 -14.36 21.99 -28.72
N PRO A 848 -14.26 22.58 -29.91
CA PRO A 848 -13.52 23.82 -30.12
C PRO A 848 -14.15 24.99 -29.37
N PHE A 849 -13.32 25.94 -28.93
CA PHE A 849 -13.81 27.20 -28.39
C PHE A 849 -14.63 27.97 -29.44
N PRO A 850 -15.76 28.58 -29.05
CA PRO A 850 -16.51 29.44 -29.96
C PRO A 850 -15.62 30.59 -30.45
N PRO A 851 -15.58 30.89 -31.77
CA PRO A 851 -14.72 31.95 -32.32
C PRO A 851 -14.99 33.33 -31.73
N GLU A 852 -16.20 33.56 -31.22
CA GLU A 852 -16.67 34.84 -30.68
C GLU A 852 -16.34 35.03 -29.19
N ALA A 853 -15.90 33.97 -28.49
CA ALA A 853 -15.79 33.95 -27.03
C ALA A 853 -14.35 34.15 -26.47
N GLY A 854 -13.32 34.08 -27.32
CA GLY A 854 -11.91 34.14 -26.88
C GLY A 854 -11.43 32.86 -26.17
N GLU A 855 -10.14 32.81 -25.81
CA GLU A 855 -9.62 31.73 -24.95
C GLU A 855 -10.15 31.88 -23.51
N PRO A 856 -10.40 30.77 -22.78
CA PRO A 856 -10.78 30.84 -21.38
C PRO A 856 -9.70 31.48 -20.52
N ILE A 857 -10.14 32.05 -19.40
CA ILE A 857 -9.24 32.48 -18.33
C ILE A 857 -8.39 31.27 -17.89
N PRO A 858 -7.05 31.39 -17.82
CA PRO A 858 -6.20 30.33 -17.30
C PRO A 858 -6.65 29.87 -15.91
N ASN A 859 -6.43 28.59 -15.59
CA ASN A 859 -6.85 27.96 -14.34
C ASN A 859 -8.37 27.83 -14.13
N ALA A 860 -9.19 28.17 -15.13
CA ALA A 860 -10.61 27.89 -15.07
C ALA A 860 -10.86 26.38 -15.27
N THR A 861 -11.43 25.73 -14.25
CA THR A 861 -11.99 24.38 -14.41
C THR A 861 -13.21 24.47 -15.30
N LEU A 862 -13.10 23.93 -16.51
CA LEU A 862 -14.16 24.07 -17.51
C LEU A 862 -15.09 22.87 -17.51
N LEU A 863 -14.56 21.64 -17.39
CA LEU A 863 -15.37 20.43 -17.32
C LEU A 863 -15.16 19.78 -15.95
N ASN A 864 -16.26 19.40 -15.31
CA ASN A 864 -16.22 18.56 -14.13
C ASN A 864 -17.35 17.53 -14.15
N PHE A 865 -17.03 16.31 -13.73
CA PHE A 865 -17.99 15.21 -13.62
C PHE A 865 -17.55 14.22 -12.54
N ASN A 866 -18.51 13.49 -11.97
CA ASN A 866 -18.24 12.48 -10.97
C ASN A 866 -18.50 11.11 -11.56
N VAL A 867 -17.48 10.27 -11.63
CA VAL A 867 -17.66 8.84 -11.88
C VAL A 867 -17.96 8.19 -10.54
N SER A 868 -19.03 7.41 -10.47
CA SER A 868 -19.42 6.65 -9.30
C SER A 868 -19.30 5.17 -9.58
N ASN A 869 -18.73 4.46 -8.62
CA ASN A 869 -18.65 3.01 -8.58
C ASN A 869 -19.39 2.50 -7.35
N GLN A 870 -20.17 1.43 -7.51
CA GLN A 870 -20.90 0.77 -6.43
C GLN A 870 -20.00 0.01 -5.45
N PHE A 871 -18.75 -0.26 -5.85
CA PHE A 871 -17.72 -0.79 -4.99
C PHE A 871 -16.99 0.36 -4.30
N VAL A 872 -17.15 0.48 -2.98
CA VAL A 872 -16.39 1.41 -2.16
C VAL A 872 -15.30 0.63 -1.43
N ARG A 873 -14.08 1.15 -1.33
CA ARG A 873 -13.00 0.45 -0.61
C ARG A 873 -13.36 0.22 0.85
N LEU A 874 -13.02 -0.95 1.38
CA LEU A 874 -13.00 -1.19 2.81
C LEU A 874 -11.77 -0.50 3.40
N GLY A 875 -11.96 0.76 3.78
CA GLY A 875 -11.01 1.53 4.56
C GLY A 875 -11.49 1.74 6.00
N LEU A 876 -10.56 1.80 6.93
CA LEU A 876 -10.80 2.21 8.30
C LEU A 876 -10.00 3.49 8.57
N ASP A 877 -10.69 4.59 8.88
CA ASP A 877 -10.04 5.81 9.35
C ASP A 877 -9.65 5.63 10.82
N THR A 878 -8.35 5.55 11.07
CA THR A 878 -7.78 5.49 12.41
C THR A 878 -7.28 6.86 12.88
N GLY A 879 -7.74 7.97 12.31
CA GLY A 879 -7.45 9.32 12.79
C GLY A 879 -8.36 9.74 13.94
N ALA A 880 -9.68 9.49 13.84
CA ALA A 880 -10.69 9.89 14.84
C ALA A 880 -10.57 11.35 15.36
N GLY A 881 -9.95 12.25 14.58
CA GLY A 881 -9.74 13.66 14.94
C GLY A 881 -8.38 14.01 15.60
N ILE A 882 -7.47 13.05 15.77
CA ILE A 882 -6.08 13.26 16.25
C ILE A 882 -5.12 13.00 15.08
N SER A 883 -3.94 13.65 15.05
CA SER A 883 -2.88 13.26 14.10
C SER A 883 -2.52 11.79 14.35
N SER A 884 -2.63 10.96 13.32
CA SER A 884 -2.26 9.56 13.36
C SER A 884 -0.97 9.38 12.59
N LEU A 885 0.03 8.78 13.26
CA LEU A 885 1.29 8.40 12.66
C LEU A 885 1.58 6.93 13.01
N PRO A 886 1.01 6.00 12.23
CA PRO A 886 1.23 4.57 12.40
C PRO A 886 2.72 4.20 12.45
N ALA A 887 3.10 3.42 13.47
CA ALA A 887 4.45 2.86 13.63
C ALA A 887 4.51 1.37 13.31
N SER A 888 3.53 0.59 13.77
CA SER A 888 3.45 -0.84 13.47
C SER A 888 2.01 -1.33 13.57
N ILE A 889 1.77 -2.50 12.99
CA ILE A 889 0.52 -3.25 13.12
C ILE A 889 0.91 -4.66 13.58
N LEU A 890 0.07 -5.29 14.40
CA LEU A 890 0.27 -6.68 14.81
C LEU A 890 -1.07 -7.41 14.92
N PHE A 891 -1.17 -8.59 14.32
CA PHE A 891 -2.36 -9.44 14.37
C PHE A 891 -2.26 -10.50 15.46
N ALA A 892 -3.32 -10.64 16.26
CA ALA A 892 -3.51 -11.70 17.24
C ALA A 892 -4.44 -12.78 16.66
N PRO A 893 -3.89 -13.85 16.04
CA PRO A 893 -4.72 -14.87 15.39
C PRO A 893 -5.63 -15.62 16.37
N GLN A 894 -5.22 -15.78 17.63
CA GLN A 894 -6.01 -16.50 18.64
C GLN A 894 -7.31 -15.77 19.02
N GLN A 895 -7.41 -14.47 18.74
CA GLN A 895 -8.57 -13.65 19.12
C GLN A 895 -9.25 -12.98 17.93
N ASP A 896 -8.78 -13.22 16.70
CA ASP A 896 -9.19 -12.50 15.49
C ASP A 896 -9.18 -10.96 15.71
N GLN A 897 -8.07 -10.45 16.25
CA GLN A 897 -7.91 -9.03 16.60
C GLN A 897 -6.65 -8.42 16.00
N LEU A 898 -6.76 -7.21 15.46
CA LEU A 898 -5.66 -6.43 14.93
C LEU A 898 -5.36 -5.24 15.83
N TYR A 899 -4.08 -5.01 16.11
CA TYR A 899 -3.61 -3.93 16.94
C TYR A 899 -2.76 -2.98 16.12
N LEU A 900 -3.19 -1.72 16.05
CA LEU A 900 -2.44 -0.63 15.41
C LEU A 900 -1.70 0.16 16.50
N VAL A 901 -0.40 0.28 16.36
CA VAL A 901 0.45 1.12 17.21
C VAL A 901 0.75 2.42 16.48
N ASP A 902 0.44 3.53 17.13
CA ASP A 902 0.55 4.88 16.61
C ASP A 902 1.44 5.73 17.52
N LEU A 903 2.38 6.46 16.92
CA LEU A 903 3.32 7.30 17.67
C LEU A 903 2.62 8.42 18.42
N ASP A 904 1.53 8.96 17.88
CA ASP A 904 0.83 10.11 18.42
C ASP A 904 -0.47 9.70 19.13
N ALA A 905 -1.12 8.62 18.66
CA ALA A 905 -2.42 8.18 19.17
C ALA A 905 -2.40 6.94 20.08
N GLY A 906 -1.24 6.32 20.36
CA GLY A 906 -1.14 5.16 21.24
C GLY A 906 -1.51 3.84 20.56
N ILE A 907 -2.27 2.96 21.21
CA ILE A 907 -2.65 1.64 20.67
C ILE A 907 -4.14 1.63 20.35
N ARG A 908 -4.50 1.09 19.19
CA ARG A 908 -5.89 0.91 18.76
C ARG A 908 -6.16 -0.55 18.51
N ARG A 909 -7.26 -1.06 19.08
CA ARG A 909 -7.73 -2.43 18.87
C ARG A 909 -8.86 -2.45 17.85
N ILE A 910 -8.71 -3.32 16.86
CA ILE A 910 -9.66 -3.57 15.79
C ILE A 910 -10.13 -5.02 15.95
N VAL A 911 -11.43 -5.20 16.17
CA VAL A 911 -12.04 -6.53 16.33
C VAL A 911 -12.75 -6.89 15.03
N PHE A 912 -12.41 -8.05 14.47
CA PHE A 912 -13.12 -8.59 13.31
C PHE A 912 -14.38 -9.33 13.79
N SER A 913 -15.55 -8.85 13.41
CA SER A 913 -16.84 -9.48 13.72
C SER A 913 -17.65 -9.65 12.44
N PRO A 914 -18.48 -10.71 12.33
CA PRO A 914 -19.33 -10.95 11.16
C PRO A 914 -20.26 -9.79 10.80
N LEU A 915 -20.55 -8.89 11.74
CA LEU A 915 -21.47 -7.77 11.53
C LEU A 915 -20.76 -6.46 11.25
N ASN A 916 -19.64 -6.16 11.91
CA ASN A 916 -18.89 -4.90 11.78
C ASN A 916 -17.43 -5.07 12.19
N ILE A 917 -16.54 -4.30 11.55
CA ILE A 917 -15.21 -4.03 12.11
C ILE A 917 -15.40 -3.02 13.23
N VAL A 918 -15.20 -3.43 14.47
CA VAL A 918 -15.38 -2.54 15.63
C VAL A 918 -14.02 -2.03 16.07
N GLN A 919 -13.81 -0.72 15.89
CA GLN A 919 -12.68 -0.02 16.49
C GLN A 919 -13.04 0.30 17.94
N THR A 920 -12.25 -0.21 18.88
CA THR A 920 -12.33 0.19 20.29
C THR A 920 -11.06 0.91 20.68
N PHE A 921 -11.21 2.12 21.22
CA PHE A 921 -10.11 2.85 21.85
C PHE A 921 -9.82 2.19 23.20
N GLN A 922 -8.55 1.92 23.49
CA GLN A 922 -8.10 1.49 24.81
C GLN A 922 -7.01 2.42 25.32
#